data_AF-A0A5J6YRJ7-F1
#
_entry.id   AF-A0A5J6YRJ7-F1
#
_cell.length_a   1.000
_cell.length_b   1.000
_cell.length_c   1.000
_cell.angle_alpha   90.00
_cell.angle_beta   90.00
_cell.angle_gamma   90.00
#
_symmetry.space_group_name_H-M   'P 1'
#
loop_
_entity.id
_entity.type
_entity.pdbx_description
1 polymer ?
#
loop_
_entity_poly.entity_id
_entity_poly.type
_entity_poly.pdbx_seq_one_letter_code
_entity_poly.pdbx_strand_id
1 'polypeptide(L)'
;MPLEVGTRLAGRYDLRSPLGEGGSALVFRAHDSLLDRDVAVKMMHAHVPESDKQRFLREVRTLARLTHPGVIPVLDLGLDPSDGRPFFTMPLMTGGPITVLGPLEDAPTSLARYLTAASFASRALHFIHSRGIIHRDLTPGNVLLDEAWLPRIMDFGLVALSEHTRQLTRSGLTLGTPAYMAPEQAKGIGVGPLSDLYALGAVLYRVACGSPPFVGDSDQSVLFQHVYEKITDPRELNPAIPDAVARVLLALLSKKPDDRPESGEALAHLWALARRDIWTGHARGQYRGGRTRTGEHPDGPARVSNLKEVWSVPLPGEVTWPAAVVGEGDLVAVGTRGGQLVLTHASGRPFATYAARDEVTAPAAFQGGHIFFGAWDGTLRRVELQGGAEVWRHQARAELTGAPTLWAGRVLASSRDGHLHALDARTGELAWAYRTDGPVAASPLVWAGAALVCDENGWLHALDALSGSPLWKVEVGTVHGTPALLPGTSGEATLVVATWEGEVHALALSAASGRVALAEDEAILWTYDLEDEVWASPAVTHSGTGDSGLAILAGWDGTVRALRLHDGEDVWAHRMSGRVTASPVISAGLVFLASESGQLCALDVRDGTVRWTQQETTGVQATPLAAGGTLYVAFMDGTLRAYRQHNPESPGSA
;
A
#
# COMPACT_ATOMS: atom_id res chain seq x y z
N MET A 1 32.64 -39.09 1.22
CA MET A 1 31.90 -39.00 -0.07
C MET A 1 31.17 -37.68 -0.10
N PRO A 2 30.95 -37.04 -1.25
CA PRO A 2 30.03 -35.90 -1.32
C PRO A 2 28.64 -36.36 -0.83
N LEU A 3 27.98 -35.56 -0.01
CA LEU A 3 26.64 -35.86 0.47
C LEU A 3 25.66 -35.59 -0.68
N GLU A 4 25.12 -36.67 -1.25
CA GLU A 4 24.19 -36.61 -2.36
C GLU A 4 22.73 -36.60 -1.88
N VAL A 5 21.86 -35.99 -2.68
CA VAL A 5 20.40 -36.08 -2.53
C VAL A 5 19.99 -37.56 -2.44
N GLY A 6 19.13 -37.88 -1.47
CA GLY A 6 18.72 -39.24 -1.14
C GLY A 6 19.51 -39.90 -0.01
N THR A 7 20.56 -39.26 0.49
CA THR A 7 21.32 -39.76 1.66
C THR A 7 20.54 -39.52 2.96
N ARG A 8 20.52 -40.52 3.84
CA ARG A 8 19.94 -40.43 5.20
C ARG A 8 21.00 -40.01 6.22
N LEU A 9 21.00 -38.73 6.59
CA LEU A 9 21.91 -38.16 7.59
C LEU A 9 21.54 -38.61 9.02
N ALA A 10 22.54 -39.05 9.77
CA ALA A 10 22.40 -39.53 11.16
C ALA A 10 21.28 -40.57 11.36
N GLY A 11 20.97 -41.36 10.33
CA GLY A 11 19.91 -42.38 10.38
C GLY A 11 18.49 -41.82 10.50
N ARG A 12 18.29 -40.50 10.38
CA ARG A 12 17.01 -39.82 10.66
C ARG A 12 16.56 -38.83 9.59
N TYR A 13 17.49 -38.04 9.05
CA TYR A 13 17.15 -36.93 8.15
C TYR A 13 17.41 -37.32 6.71
N ASP A 14 16.34 -37.54 5.94
CA ASP A 14 16.43 -37.87 4.52
C ASP A 14 16.66 -36.59 3.71
N LEU A 15 17.89 -36.38 3.23
CA LEU A 15 18.27 -35.18 2.47
C LEU A 15 17.63 -35.21 1.09
N ARG A 16 16.80 -34.22 0.75
CA ARG A 16 16.00 -34.19 -0.48
C ARG A 16 16.54 -33.25 -1.55
N SER A 17 16.91 -32.03 -1.19
CA SER A 17 17.40 -31.05 -2.18
C SER A 17 18.30 -30.02 -1.50
N PRO A 18 19.36 -29.52 -2.17
CA PRO A 18 20.09 -28.36 -1.67
C PRO A 18 19.19 -27.12 -1.67
N LEU A 19 19.31 -26.30 -0.63
CA LEU A 19 18.63 -25.00 -0.49
C LEU A 19 19.60 -23.83 -0.62
N GLY A 20 20.87 -24.04 -0.28
CA GLY A 20 21.91 -23.02 -0.42
C GLY A 20 23.29 -23.54 0.01
N GLU A 21 24.32 -22.88 -0.50
CA GLU A 21 25.72 -23.15 -0.14
C GLU A 21 26.40 -21.83 0.25
N GLY A 22 26.97 -21.80 1.45
CA GLY A 22 27.77 -20.69 1.94
C GLY A 22 29.24 -21.09 2.10
N GLY A 23 30.10 -20.13 2.44
CA GLY A 23 31.55 -20.35 2.57
C GLY A 23 31.94 -21.37 3.65
N SER A 24 31.09 -21.63 4.63
CA SER A 24 31.37 -22.54 5.76
C SER A 24 30.37 -23.70 5.92
N ALA A 25 29.24 -23.69 5.19
CA ALA A 25 28.17 -24.65 5.38
C ALA A 25 27.30 -24.85 4.12
N LEU A 26 26.68 -26.02 4.04
CA LEU A 26 25.63 -26.39 3.09
C LEU A 26 24.28 -26.44 3.82
N VAL A 27 23.22 -26.04 3.12
CA VAL A 27 21.84 -26.13 3.62
C VAL A 27 21.03 -27.03 2.69
N PHE A 28 20.33 -28.01 3.28
CA PHE A 28 19.48 -28.96 2.57
C PHE A 28 18.06 -28.93 3.10
N ARG A 29 17.08 -29.12 2.22
CA ARG A 29 15.75 -29.60 2.60
C ARG A 29 15.89 -31.06 2.96
N ALA A 30 15.37 -31.45 4.12
CA ALA A 30 15.35 -32.83 4.56
C ALA A 30 14.00 -33.19 5.16
N HIS A 31 13.71 -34.49 5.19
CA HIS A 31 12.56 -35.03 5.89
C HIS A 31 13.02 -35.71 7.18
N ASP A 32 12.52 -35.25 8.33
CA ASP A 32 12.75 -35.86 9.63
C ASP A 32 11.81 -37.07 9.77
N SER A 33 12.34 -38.26 9.50
CA SER A 33 11.56 -39.52 9.51
C SER A 33 11.02 -39.92 10.89
N LEU A 34 11.55 -39.33 11.99
CA LEU A 34 11.08 -39.64 13.34
C LEU A 34 9.88 -38.77 13.74
N LEU A 35 9.90 -37.49 13.36
CA LEU A 35 8.84 -36.52 13.67
C LEU A 35 7.87 -36.30 12.50
N ASP A 36 8.08 -37.00 11.39
CA ASP A 36 7.30 -36.95 10.15
C ASP A 36 7.03 -35.52 9.67
N ARG A 37 8.11 -34.76 9.45
CA ARG A 37 8.04 -33.36 9.01
C ARG A 37 9.24 -32.95 8.16
N ASP A 38 9.03 -31.96 7.30
CA ASP A 38 10.12 -31.35 6.54
C ASP A 38 10.86 -30.29 7.38
N VAL A 39 12.18 -30.28 7.26
CA VAL A 39 13.10 -29.39 7.97
C VAL A 39 14.18 -28.88 7.02
N ALA A 40 14.82 -27.77 7.40
CA ALA A 40 16.10 -27.37 6.81
C ALA A 40 17.25 -27.88 7.68
N VAL A 41 18.24 -28.54 7.06
CA VAL A 41 19.46 -29.04 7.71
C VAL A 41 20.62 -28.16 7.27
N LYS A 42 21.26 -27.47 8.20
CA LYS A 42 22.50 -26.72 7.95
C LYS A 42 23.70 -27.47 8.51
N MET A 43 24.69 -27.74 7.67
CA MET A 43 25.80 -28.62 7.96
C MET A 43 27.11 -28.00 7.48
N MET A 44 28.16 -28.09 8.28
CA MET A 44 29.47 -27.54 7.91
C MET A 44 30.14 -28.31 6.77
N HIS A 45 30.97 -27.62 5.98
CA HIS A 45 31.86 -28.27 5.01
C HIS A 45 32.84 -29.23 5.69
N ALA A 46 33.30 -30.26 4.97
CA ALA A 46 34.15 -31.31 5.55
C ALA A 46 35.53 -30.84 6.01
N HIS A 47 36.08 -29.81 5.36
CA HIS A 47 37.46 -29.35 5.56
C HIS A 47 37.56 -28.09 6.43
N VAL A 48 36.57 -27.84 7.29
CA VAL A 48 36.56 -26.67 8.16
C VAL A 48 37.48 -26.88 9.38
N PRO A 49 38.35 -25.91 9.76
CA PRO A 49 39.23 -26.01 10.93
C PRO A 49 38.48 -26.34 12.23
N GLU A 50 39.15 -27.04 13.14
CA GLU A 50 38.56 -27.43 14.44
C GLU A 50 38.14 -26.22 15.29
N SER A 51 38.88 -25.10 15.20
CA SER A 51 38.51 -23.83 15.83
C SER A 51 37.14 -23.31 15.39
N ASP A 52 36.83 -23.49 14.11
CA ASP A 52 35.59 -23.03 13.49
C ASP A 52 34.44 -23.99 13.80
N LYS A 53 34.70 -25.30 13.90
CA LYS A 53 33.73 -26.29 14.39
C LYS A 53 33.31 -26.01 15.84
N GLN A 54 34.27 -25.79 16.74
CA GLN A 54 33.97 -25.45 18.14
C GLN A 54 33.20 -24.13 18.26
N ARG A 55 33.46 -23.18 17.35
CA ARG A 55 32.74 -21.91 17.27
C ARG A 55 31.31 -22.11 16.81
N PHE A 56 31.10 -22.83 15.71
CA PHE A 56 29.78 -23.21 15.21
C PHE A 56 28.92 -23.85 16.29
N LEU A 57 29.47 -24.82 17.04
CA LEU A 57 28.77 -25.46 18.15
C LEU A 57 28.39 -24.49 19.28
N ARG A 58 29.25 -23.51 19.60
CA ARG A 58 28.94 -22.46 20.59
C ARG A 58 27.83 -21.53 20.12
N GLU A 59 27.82 -21.17 18.84
CA GLU A 59 26.80 -20.31 18.25
C GLU A 59 25.45 -21.02 18.18
N VAL A 60 25.38 -22.25 17.68
CA VAL A 60 24.14 -23.04 17.65
C VAL A 60 23.56 -23.19 19.06
N ARG A 61 24.40 -23.42 20.08
CA ARG A 61 23.95 -23.47 21.49
C ARG A 61 23.42 -22.14 22.01
N THR A 62 23.93 -21.02 21.51
CA THR A 62 23.44 -19.69 21.85
C THR A 62 22.07 -19.46 21.19
N LEU A 63 21.94 -19.81 19.91
CA LEU A 63 20.67 -19.73 19.15
C LEU A 63 19.59 -20.64 19.73
N ALA A 64 19.95 -21.85 20.16
CA ALA A 64 19.02 -22.80 20.78
C ALA A 64 18.40 -22.29 22.09
N ARG A 65 18.97 -21.25 22.71
CA ARG A 65 18.43 -20.60 23.93
C ARG A 65 17.52 -19.42 23.61
N LEU A 66 17.40 -19.03 22.34
CA LEU A 66 16.54 -17.94 21.92
C LEU A 66 15.14 -18.49 21.62
N THR A 67 14.14 -17.92 22.28
CA THR A 67 12.74 -18.23 22.03
C THR A 67 12.01 -16.93 21.77
N HIS A 68 11.79 -16.64 20.50
CA HIS A 68 11.06 -15.46 20.03
C HIS A 68 10.44 -15.76 18.68
N PRO A 69 9.19 -15.32 18.39
CA PRO A 69 8.51 -15.68 17.15
C PRO A 69 9.21 -15.13 15.90
N GLY A 70 9.96 -14.02 16.00
CA GLY A 70 10.78 -13.47 14.90
C GLY A 70 12.21 -14.00 14.80
N VAL A 71 12.57 -15.06 15.52
CA VAL A 71 13.88 -15.71 15.42
C VAL A 71 13.66 -17.16 14.99
N ILE A 72 14.42 -17.64 13.99
CA ILE A 72 14.33 -19.05 13.57
C ILE A 72 14.89 -19.94 14.70
N PRO A 73 14.09 -20.86 15.26
CA PRO A 73 14.56 -21.74 16.33
C PRO A 73 15.44 -22.86 15.80
N VAL A 74 16.39 -23.30 16.61
CA VAL A 74 17.11 -24.56 16.40
C VAL A 74 16.24 -25.70 16.91
N LEU A 75 15.93 -26.68 16.06
CA LEU A 75 15.13 -27.85 16.39
C LEU A 75 15.97 -29.00 16.96
N ASP A 76 17.16 -29.22 16.39
CA ASP A 76 18.08 -30.29 16.82
C ASP A 76 19.52 -29.93 16.44
N LEU A 77 20.49 -30.50 17.16
CA LEU A 77 21.94 -30.37 16.92
C LEU A 77 22.57 -31.77 16.96
N GLY A 78 23.21 -32.17 15.87
CA GLY A 78 23.83 -33.48 15.72
C GLY A 78 25.24 -33.44 15.14
N LEU A 79 25.85 -34.62 15.09
CA LEU A 79 27.12 -34.88 14.40
C LEU A 79 26.85 -35.95 13.33
N ASP A 80 27.38 -35.75 12.12
CA ASP A 80 27.38 -36.76 11.07
C ASP A 80 28.19 -37.99 11.54
N PRO A 81 27.59 -39.18 11.67
CA PRO A 81 28.31 -40.37 12.14
C PRO A 81 29.44 -40.82 11.21
N SER A 82 29.44 -40.40 9.94
CA SER A 82 30.43 -40.82 8.95
C SER A 82 31.78 -40.10 9.11
N ASP A 83 31.78 -38.83 9.50
CA ASP A 83 32.99 -38.00 9.60
C ASP A 83 32.97 -36.93 10.69
N GLY A 84 31.97 -36.95 11.57
CA GLY A 84 31.87 -36.10 12.75
C GLY A 84 31.51 -34.63 12.47
N ARG A 85 31.07 -34.29 11.26
CA ARG A 85 30.67 -32.91 10.92
C ARG A 85 29.43 -32.48 11.71
N PRO A 86 29.46 -31.32 12.38
CA PRO A 86 28.28 -30.83 13.07
C PRO A 86 27.23 -30.32 12.08
N PHE A 87 25.98 -30.59 12.42
CA PHE A 87 24.81 -30.06 11.71
C PHE A 87 23.74 -29.66 12.72
N PHE A 88 22.87 -28.75 12.33
CA PHE A 88 21.65 -28.47 13.08
C PHE A 88 20.45 -28.42 12.15
N THR A 89 19.27 -28.59 12.72
CA THR A 89 18.00 -28.51 11.99
C THR A 89 17.20 -27.30 12.44
N MET A 90 16.43 -26.75 11.50
CA MET A 90 15.54 -25.61 11.72
C MET A 90 14.25 -25.79 10.90
N PRO A 91 13.16 -25.07 11.22
CA PRO A 91 11.96 -25.11 10.41
C PRO A 91 12.26 -24.76 8.94
N LEU A 92 11.60 -25.45 8.01
CA LEU A 92 11.67 -25.10 6.61
C LEU A 92 10.82 -23.85 6.37
N MET A 93 11.45 -22.75 5.96
CA MET A 93 10.76 -21.50 5.65
C MET A 93 10.25 -21.54 4.21
N THR A 94 8.93 -21.52 4.03
CA THR A 94 8.28 -21.69 2.72
C THR A 94 7.93 -20.36 2.03
N GLY A 95 7.88 -19.24 2.76
CA GLY A 95 7.54 -17.92 2.22
C GLY A 95 8.69 -17.19 1.51
N GLY A 96 9.90 -17.77 1.49
CA GLY A 96 11.07 -17.17 0.85
C GLY A 96 11.66 -15.97 1.62
N PRO A 97 12.60 -15.21 1.02
CA PRO A 97 13.20 -14.04 1.65
C PRO A 97 12.22 -12.86 1.72
N ILE A 98 12.44 -11.94 2.66
CA ILE A 98 11.60 -10.75 2.88
C ILE A 98 11.41 -9.89 1.61
N THR A 99 12.32 -9.98 0.63
CA THR A 99 12.21 -9.29 -0.66
C THR A 99 10.97 -9.68 -1.48
N VAL A 100 10.34 -10.82 -1.20
CA VAL A 100 9.07 -11.19 -1.85
C VAL A 100 7.93 -10.21 -1.49
N LEU A 101 8.06 -9.45 -0.40
CA LEU A 101 7.06 -8.45 0.01
C LEU A 101 7.12 -7.15 -0.81
N GLY A 102 8.02 -7.02 -1.78
CA GLY A 102 8.07 -5.83 -2.62
C GLY A 102 8.73 -6.04 -3.98
N PRO A 103 8.93 -4.99 -4.80
CA PRO A 103 8.83 -3.55 -4.48
C PRO A 103 7.49 -3.15 -3.87
N LEU A 104 7.47 -2.10 -3.04
CA LEU A 104 6.20 -1.59 -2.52
C LEU A 104 5.28 -1.23 -3.68
N GLU A 105 4.11 -1.83 -3.70
CA GLU A 105 3.07 -1.47 -4.64
C GLU A 105 2.14 -0.47 -3.99
N ASP A 106 1.46 0.29 -4.83
CA ASP A 106 0.50 1.29 -4.45
C ASP A 106 -0.82 0.67 -3.99
N ALA A 107 -0.75 -0.31 -3.09
CA ALA A 107 -1.85 -1.16 -2.71
C ALA A 107 -1.91 -1.25 -1.17
N PRO A 108 -3.10 -1.12 -0.55
CA PRO A 108 -3.24 -1.23 0.91
C PRO A 108 -2.64 -2.52 1.47
N THR A 109 -2.81 -3.65 0.76
CA THR A 109 -2.30 -4.96 1.16
C THR A 109 -0.77 -5.02 1.10
N SER A 110 -0.15 -4.53 0.03
CA SER A 110 1.31 -4.49 -0.14
C SER A 110 1.94 -3.68 1.00
N LEU A 111 1.41 -2.48 1.25
CA LEU A 111 1.87 -1.61 2.32
C LEU A 111 1.62 -2.21 3.72
N ALA A 112 0.47 -2.85 3.94
CA ALA A 112 0.16 -3.51 5.22
C ALA A 112 1.12 -4.66 5.51
N ARG A 113 1.42 -5.51 4.51
CA ARG A 113 2.39 -6.60 4.63
C ARG A 113 3.78 -6.06 4.93
N TYR A 114 4.23 -5.05 4.18
CA TYR A 114 5.50 -4.36 4.40
C TYR A 114 5.63 -3.80 5.82
N LEU A 115 4.64 -3.01 6.28
CA LEU A 115 4.67 -2.38 7.60
C LEU A 115 4.61 -3.42 8.73
N THR A 116 3.85 -4.50 8.53
CA THR A 116 3.78 -5.62 9.48
C THR A 116 5.14 -6.30 9.59
N ALA A 117 5.77 -6.63 8.45
CA ALA A 117 7.08 -7.25 8.42
C ALA A 117 8.16 -6.33 9.00
N ALA A 118 8.16 -5.04 8.65
CA ALA A 118 9.09 -4.06 9.17
C ALA A 118 8.98 -3.92 10.70
N SER A 119 7.76 -3.79 11.23
CA SER A 119 7.53 -3.73 12.68
C SER A 119 7.96 -5.02 13.39
N PHE A 120 7.64 -6.18 12.83
CA PHE A 120 7.96 -7.47 13.41
C PHE A 120 9.46 -7.76 13.43
N ALA A 121 10.16 -7.51 12.32
CA ALA A 121 11.63 -7.63 12.22
C ALA A 121 12.34 -6.67 13.20
N SER A 122 11.81 -5.46 13.38
CA SER A 122 12.35 -4.48 14.34
C SER A 122 12.27 -5.01 15.77
N ARG A 123 11.13 -5.60 16.17
CA ARG A 123 10.96 -6.24 17.50
C ARG A 123 11.85 -7.46 17.68
N ALA A 124 12.01 -8.26 16.62
CA ALA A 124 12.93 -9.40 16.65
C ALA A 124 14.37 -8.96 16.91
N LEU A 125 14.87 -7.95 16.20
CA LEU A 125 16.19 -7.37 16.46
C LEU A 125 16.31 -6.80 17.87
N HIS A 126 15.29 -6.11 18.37
CA HIS A 126 15.30 -5.63 19.76
C HIS A 126 15.47 -6.77 20.76
N PHE A 127 14.73 -7.88 20.58
CA PHE A 127 14.89 -9.07 21.42
C PHE A 127 16.33 -9.61 21.37
N ILE A 128 16.90 -9.74 20.17
CA ILE A 128 18.28 -10.23 19.98
C ILE A 128 19.29 -9.31 20.69
N HIS A 129 19.17 -8.00 20.50
CA HIS A 129 20.03 -7.00 21.14
C HIS A 129 19.90 -6.99 22.66
N SER A 130 18.70 -7.21 23.19
CA SER A 130 18.45 -7.31 24.65
C SER A 130 19.15 -8.51 25.30
N ARG A 131 19.51 -9.52 24.50
CA ARG A 131 20.32 -10.68 24.93
C ARG A 131 21.82 -10.48 24.73
N GLY A 132 22.26 -9.27 24.36
CA GLY A 132 23.66 -8.93 24.12
C GLY A 132 24.21 -9.51 22.82
N ILE A 133 23.35 -9.94 21.90
CA ILE A 133 23.73 -10.51 20.61
C ILE A 133 23.62 -9.40 19.54
N ILE A 134 24.58 -9.31 18.64
CA ILE A 134 24.58 -8.40 17.48
C ILE A 134 24.68 -9.27 16.22
N HIS A 135 23.85 -9.01 15.21
CA HIS A 135 23.75 -9.83 14.01
C HIS A 135 24.96 -9.63 13.07
N ARG A 136 25.33 -8.39 12.77
CA ARG A 136 26.49 -7.94 11.95
C ARG A 136 26.47 -8.24 10.45
N ASP A 137 25.52 -9.04 9.98
CA ASP A 137 25.40 -9.47 8.57
C ASP A 137 23.93 -9.65 8.18
N LEU A 138 23.10 -8.68 8.55
CA LEU A 138 21.68 -8.72 8.22
C LEU A 138 21.51 -8.41 6.73
N THR A 139 20.95 -9.36 5.99
CA THR A 139 20.71 -9.29 4.54
C THR A 139 19.31 -9.84 4.22
N PRO A 140 18.79 -9.66 3.00
CA PRO A 140 17.47 -10.21 2.65
C PRO A 140 17.39 -11.74 2.81
N GLY A 141 18.49 -12.45 2.55
CA GLY A 141 18.55 -13.92 2.71
C GLY A 141 18.50 -14.38 4.17
N ASN A 142 18.82 -13.49 5.12
CA ASN A 142 18.81 -13.78 6.55
C ASN A 142 17.49 -13.37 7.23
N VAL A 143 16.51 -12.87 6.46
CA VAL A 143 15.16 -12.54 6.93
C VAL A 143 14.16 -13.30 6.07
N LEU A 144 13.70 -14.45 6.56
CA LEU A 144 12.83 -15.38 5.82
C LEU A 144 11.38 -15.29 6.30
N LEU A 145 10.43 -15.52 5.42
CA LEU A 145 9.00 -15.49 5.72
C LEU A 145 8.49 -16.91 6.01
N ASP A 146 7.66 -17.04 7.05
CA ASP A 146 6.91 -18.28 7.31
C ASP A 146 5.62 -18.36 6.48
N GLU A 147 4.86 -19.44 6.68
CA GLU A 147 3.57 -19.67 6.01
C GLU A 147 2.53 -18.56 6.29
N ALA A 148 2.69 -17.83 7.40
CA ALA A 148 1.84 -16.70 7.75
C ALA A 148 2.38 -15.36 7.23
N TRP A 149 3.40 -15.38 6.36
CA TRP A 149 4.07 -14.20 5.80
C TRP A 149 4.75 -13.31 6.85
N LEU A 150 5.13 -13.87 8.00
CA LEU A 150 5.83 -13.15 9.07
C LEU A 150 7.35 -13.36 8.97
N PRO A 151 8.16 -12.30 9.13
CA PRO A 151 9.61 -12.42 9.00
C PRO A 151 10.25 -13.06 10.23
N ARG A 152 11.20 -13.96 9.98
CA ARG A 152 12.05 -14.60 10.96
C ARG A 152 13.50 -14.41 10.59
N ILE A 153 14.28 -13.96 11.56
CA ILE A 153 15.69 -13.66 11.36
C ILE A 153 16.51 -14.92 11.70
N MET A 154 17.53 -15.18 10.89
CA MET A 154 18.45 -16.30 11.04
C MET A 154 19.91 -15.90 10.84
N ASP A 155 20.84 -16.84 11.05
CA ASP A 155 22.26 -16.68 10.72
C ASP A 155 22.97 -15.49 11.41
N PHE A 156 22.63 -15.26 12.67
CA PHE A 156 23.37 -14.34 13.54
C PHE A 156 24.81 -14.82 13.72
N GLY A 157 25.78 -14.01 13.32
CA GLY A 157 27.14 -14.11 13.86
C GLY A 157 27.98 -15.32 13.43
N LEU A 158 27.66 -16.05 12.36
CA LEU A 158 28.62 -17.01 11.75
C LEU A 158 29.92 -16.34 11.24
N VAL A 159 29.96 -15.00 11.28
CA VAL A 159 31.11 -14.15 10.97
C VAL A 159 31.57 -13.42 12.23
N ALA A 160 31.90 -14.15 13.29
CA ALA A 160 32.89 -13.67 14.26
C ALA A 160 34.32 -13.88 13.72
N LEU A 161 34.60 -13.37 12.52
CA LEU A 161 35.96 -13.10 12.05
C LEU A 161 36.18 -11.61 12.38
N SER A 162 37.09 -11.13 13.21
CA SER A 162 38.35 -11.63 13.75
C SER A 162 38.78 -10.62 14.84
N GLU A 163 39.54 -11.04 15.87
CA GLU A 163 40.39 -10.12 16.65
C GLU A 163 41.59 -9.58 15.82
N HIS A 164 41.52 -9.67 14.49
CA HIS A 164 42.50 -9.17 13.53
C HIS A 164 41.87 -8.17 12.54
N THR A 165 40.96 -7.32 13.03
CA THR A 165 40.26 -6.28 12.27
C THR A 165 41.15 -5.15 11.73
N ARG A 166 42.48 -5.23 11.86
CA ARG A 166 43.42 -4.24 11.30
C ARG A 166 44.07 -4.63 9.97
N GLN A 167 43.94 -5.88 9.49
CA GLN A 167 44.71 -6.35 8.34
C GLN A 167 43.91 -6.87 7.14
N LEU A 168 42.63 -7.20 7.26
CA LEU A 168 41.87 -7.85 6.17
C LEU A 168 41.36 -6.90 5.07
N THR A 169 41.26 -5.60 5.32
CA THR A 169 41.00 -4.60 4.26
C THR A 169 42.20 -4.39 3.32
N ARG A 170 43.39 -4.93 3.64
CA ARG A 170 44.60 -4.85 2.78
C ARG A 170 44.68 -5.96 1.72
N SER A 171 43.90 -7.04 1.82
CA SER A 171 44.00 -8.21 0.92
C SER A 171 42.90 -8.31 -0.13
N GLY A 172 42.00 -7.31 -0.24
CA GLY A 172 40.98 -7.27 -1.30
C GLY A 172 39.82 -8.27 -1.17
N LEU A 173 39.70 -8.97 -0.04
CA LEU A 173 38.57 -9.86 0.25
C LEU A 173 37.58 -9.13 1.18
N THR A 174 36.45 -8.69 0.63
CA THR A 174 35.37 -8.08 1.40
C THR A 174 34.63 -9.15 2.20
N LEU A 175 34.46 -8.93 3.50
CA LEU A 175 33.66 -9.80 4.38
C LEU A 175 32.24 -9.22 4.50
N GLY A 176 31.23 -10.00 4.10
CA GLY A 176 29.81 -9.62 4.12
C GLY A 176 29.28 -9.15 2.75
N THR A 177 28.02 -8.75 2.70
CA THR A 177 27.39 -8.21 1.48
C THR A 177 27.42 -6.67 1.51
N PRO A 178 28.29 -5.99 0.73
CA PRO A 178 28.54 -4.54 0.86
C PRO A 178 27.29 -3.65 0.82
N ALA A 179 26.29 -4.07 0.03
CA ALA A 179 25.04 -3.35 -0.20
C ALA A 179 24.17 -3.11 1.05
N TYR A 180 24.45 -3.78 2.17
CA TYR A 180 23.71 -3.64 3.43
C TYR A 180 24.58 -3.22 4.61
N MET A 181 25.88 -2.97 4.38
CA MET A 181 26.84 -2.73 5.46
C MET A 181 26.66 -1.34 6.08
N ALA A 182 26.70 -1.25 7.41
CA ALA A 182 26.64 0.04 8.10
C ALA A 182 27.92 0.88 7.87
N PRO A 183 27.84 2.22 7.85
CA PRO A 183 29.00 3.09 7.64
C PRO A 183 30.14 2.86 8.64
N GLU A 184 29.83 2.66 9.91
CA GLU A 184 30.80 2.39 10.97
C GLU A 184 31.47 1.02 10.84
N GLN A 185 30.74 0.03 10.28
CA GLN A 185 31.26 -1.29 9.97
C GLN A 185 32.20 -1.22 8.76
N ALA A 186 31.83 -0.48 7.71
CA ALA A 186 32.66 -0.24 6.53
C ALA A 186 33.98 0.50 6.88
N LYS A 187 33.96 1.38 7.89
CA LYS A 187 35.16 2.07 8.41
C LYS A 187 35.99 1.23 9.40
N GLY A 188 35.46 0.10 9.89
CA GLY A 188 36.11 -0.72 10.92
C GLY A 188 36.17 -0.07 12.31
N ILE A 189 35.26 0.86 12.63
CA ILE A 189 35.27 1.65 13.87
C ILE A 189 34.55 0.92 15.03
N GLY A 190 33.72 -0.08 14.71
CA GLY A 190 33.02 -0.92 15.68
C GLY A 190 31.59 -1.20 15.21
N VAL A 191 31.06 -2.38 15.56
CA VAL A 191 29.72 -2.84 15.17
C VAL A 191 28.86 -2.99 16.41
N GLY A 192 27.67 -2.39 16.41
CA GLY A 192 26.74 -2.36 17.54
C GLY A 192 25.28 -2.63 17.12
N PRO A 193 24.33 -2.59 18.07
CA PRO A 193 22.89 -2.69 17.78
C PRO A 193 22.42 -1.74 16.67
N LEU A 194 22.92 -0.50 16.68
CA LEU A 194 22.56 0.52 15.67
C LEU A 194 23.10 0.19 14.27
N SER A 195 24.14 -0.64 14.15
CA SER A 195 24.65 -1.13 12.86
C SER A 195 23.67 -2.13 12.24
N ASP A 196 23.07 -3.01 13.05
CA ASP A 196 22.03 -3.93 12.58
C ASP A 196 20.76 -3.18 12.16
N LEU A 197 20.41 -2.09 12.85
CA LEU A 197 19.26 -1.25 12.45
C LEU A 197 19.50 -0.57 11.10
N TYR A 198 20.73 -0.12 10.81
CA TYR A 198 21.08 0.39 9.49
C TYR A 198 20.94 -0.71 8.42
N ALA A 199 21.47 -1.91 8.70
CA ALA A 199 21.38 -3.03 7.77
C ALA A 199 19.92 -3.44 7.52
N LEU A 200 19.06 -3.42 8.55
CA LEU A 200 17.62 -3.63 8.41
C LEU A 200 17.00 -2.53 7.54
N GLY A 201 17.40 -1.27 7.75
CA GLY A 201 17.01 -0.15 6.90
C GLY A 201 17.35 -0.38 5.43
N ALA A 202 18.54 -0.90 5.13
CA ALA A 202 18.97 -1.18 3.76
C ALA A 202 18.18 -2.35 3.14
N VAL A 203 17.87 -3.39 3.94
CA VAL A 203 16.99 -4.49 3.52
C VAL A 203 15.58 -3.99 3.23
N LEU A 204 14.99 -3.22 4.15
CA LEU A 204 13.64 -2.67 3.99
C LEU A 204 13.56 -1.61 2.89
N TYR A 205 14.64 -0.87 2.62
CA TYR A 205 14.75 0.02 1.47
C TYR A 205 14.72 -0.78 0.17
N ARG A 206 15.44 -1.92 0.10
CA ARG A 206 15.38 -2.83 -1.05
C ARG A 206 13.98 -3.41 -1.26
N VAL A 207 13.32 -3.85 -0.19
CA VAL A 207 11.94 -4.33 -0.29
C VAL A 207 11.04 -3.20 -0.77
N ALA A 208 11.22 -1.98 -0.29
CA ALA A 208 10.38 -0.85 -0.70
C ALA A 208 10.65 -0.42 -2.15
N CYS A 209 11.90 -0.29 -2.58
CA CYS A 209 12.26 0.32 -3.86
C CYS A 209 12.52 -0.68 -4.98
N GLY A 210 12.68 -1.97 -4.67
CA GLY A 210 13.16 -3.00 -5.60
C GLY A 210 14.69 -3.09 -5.71
N SER A 211 15.41 -2.04 -5.34
CA SER A 211 16.88 -1.98 -5.35
C SER A 211 17.45 -1.54 -4.00
N PRO A 212 18.65 -1.99 -3.60
CA PRO A 212 19.31 -1.52 -2.38
C PRO A 212 19.64 -0.01 -2.47
N PRO A 213 19.91 0.66 -1.33
CA PRO A 213 20.14 2.10 -1.30
C PRO A 213 21.35 2.56 -2.13
N PHE A 214 22.33 1.67 -2.33
CA PHE A 214 23.52 1.94 -3.13
C PHE A 214 23.85 0.75 -4.03
N VAL A 215 24.26 1.06 -5.25
CA VAL A 215 24.71 0.11 -6.28
C VAL A 215 25.95 0.73 -6.93
N GLY A 216 26.97 -0.09 -7.17
CA GLY A 216 28.20 0.35 -7.81
C GLY A 216 28.95 -0.82 -8.43
N ASP A 217 29.90 -0.49 -9.30
CA ASP A 217 30.62 -1.46 -10.14
C ASP A 217 31.64 -2.32 -9.37
N SER A 218 31.83 -2.06 -8.08
CA SER A 218 32.69 -2.85 -7.18
C SER A 218 32.26 -2.72 -5.73
N ASP A 219 32.61 -3.71 -4.90
CA ASP A 219 32.40 -3.69 -3.46
C ASP A 219 32.95 -2.42 -2.80
N GLN A 220 34.14 -1.99 -3.21
CA GLN A 220 34.79 -0.79 -2.68
C GLN A 220 34.00 0.48 -3.00
N SER A 221 33.42 0.55 -4.21
CA SER A 221 32.52 1.63 -4.60
C SER A 221 31.31 1.65 -3.66
N VAL A 222 30.59 0.54 -3.53
CA VAL A 222 29.40 0.45 -2.65
C VAL A 222 29.74 0.84 -1.20
N LEU A 223 30.84 0.33 -0.63
CA LEU A 223 31.28 0.71 0.71
C LEU A 223 31.55 2.21 0.83
N PHE A 224 32.17 2.83 -0.17
CA PHE A 224 32.39 4.27 -0.22
C PHE A 224 31.06 5.03 -0.20
N GLN A 225 30.06 4.60 -0.97
CA GLN A 225 28.74 5.24 -1.02
C GLN A 225 28.01 5.13 0.32
N HIS A 226 28.06 3.96 0.95
CA HIS A 226 27.55 3.75 2.31
C HIS A 226 28.19 4.74 3.30
N VAL A 227 29.47 5.07 3.14
CA VAL A 227 30.17 5.98 4.06
C VAL A 227 29.94 7.47 3.76
N TYR A 228 29.96 7.88 2.49
CA TYR A 228 30.06 9.29 2.12
C TYR A 228 28.90 9.82 1.27
N GLU A 229 28.25 8.96 0.48
CA GLU A 229 27.23 9.41 -0.47
C GLU A 229 25.87 9.60 0.20
N LYS A 230 25.13 10.61 -0.27
CA LYS A 230 23.76 10.87 0.19
C LYS A 230 22.84 9.81 -0.41
N ILE A 231 21.90 9.33 0.41
CA ILE A 231 20.89 8.36 -0.02
C ILE A 231 19.84 9.08 -0.87
N THR A 232 19.54 8.50 -2.03
CA THR A 232 18.40 8.91 -2.87
C THR A 232 17.11 8.79 -2.07
N ASP A 233 16.21 9.76 -2.20
CA ASP A 233 14.91 9.64 -1.54
C ASP A 233 14.18 8.41 -2.10
N PRO A 234 13.72 7.46 -1.26
CA PRO A 234 13.06 6.25 -1.76
C PRO A 234 11.85 6.55 -2.66
N ARG A 235 11.20 7.71 -2.48
CA ARG A 235 10.05 8.15 -3.29
C ARG A 235 10.43 8.55 -4.71
N GLU A 236 11.69 8.90 -4.96
CA GLU A 236 12.19 9.16 -6.31
C GLU A 236 12.35 7.85 -7.11
N LEU A 237 12.66 6.74 -6.43
CA LEU A 237 12.82 5.43 -7.06
C LEU A 237 11.50 4.66 -7.15
N ASN A 238 10.71 4.71 -6.08
CA ASN A 238 9.39 4.11 -6.03
C ASN A 238 8.37 5.08 -5.45
N PRO A 239 7.56 5.72 -6.31
CA PRO A 239 6.53 6.64 -5.89
C PRO A 239 5.48 6.00 -4.97
N ALA A 240 5.25 4.67 -4.99
CA ALA A 240 4.30 3.97 -4.12
C ALA A 240 4.64 4.06 -2.63
N ILE A 241 5.85 4.49 -2.29
CA ILE A 241 6.31 4.62 -0.90
C ILE A 241 5.67 5.86 -0.26
N PRO A 242 4.87 5.71 0.81
CA PRO A 242 4.29 6.86 1.50
C PRO A 242 5.34 7.70 2.23
N ASP A 243 5.08 9.00 2.39
CA ASP A 243 5.98 9.94 3.08
C ASP A 243 6.41 9.45 4.47
N ALA A 244 5.48 8.87 5.22
CA ALA A 244 5.78 8.35 6.56
C ALA A 244 6.73 7.15 6.52
N VAL A 245 6.62 6.27 5.51
CA VAL A 245 7.58 5.16 5.30
C VAL A 245 8.94 5.71 4.89
N ALA A 246 8.97 6.65 3.95
CA ALA A 246 10.20 7.27 3.48
C ALA A 246 10.98 7.93 4.62
N ARG A 247 10.30 8.66 5.52
CA ARG A 247 10.92 9.27 6.71
C ARG A 247 11.60 8.24 7.61
N VAL A 248 10.94 7.12 7.89
CA VAL A 248 11.50 6.07 8.77
C VAL A 248 12.69 5.36 8.10
N LEU A 249 12.59 5.07 6.79
CA LEU A 249 13.71 4.49 6.02
C LEU A 249 14.94 5.40 6.02
N LEU A 250 14.75 6.70 5.75
CA LEU A 250 15.84 7.67 5.75
C LEU A 250 16.46 7.83 7.15
N ALA A 251 15.66 7.78 8.22
CA ALA A 251 16.16 7.81 9.59
C ALA A 251 17.04 6.60 9.92
N LEU A 252 16.63 5.38 9.52
CA LEU A 252 17.43 4.16 9.72
C LEU A 252 18.77 4.23 8.99
N LEU A 253 18.77 4.81 7.80
CA LEU A 253 19.95 4.89 6.95
C LEU A 253 20.83 6.13 7.22
N SER A 254 20.63 6.79 8.37
CA SER A 254 21.48 7.90 8.80
C SER A 254 22.94 7.46 8.95
N LYS A 255 23.85 8.30 8.47
CA LYS A 255 25.29 7.98 8.46
C LYS A 255 25.88 7.93 9.86
N LYS A 256 25.41 8.79 10.77
CA LYS A 256 25.77 8.74 12.19
C LYS A 256 24.83 7.77 12.93
N PRO A 257 25.35 6.84 13.73
CA PRO A 257 24.51 5.93 14.50
C PRO A 257 23.51 6.64 15.42
N ASP A 258 23.91 7.73 16.06
CA ASP A 258 23.07 8.46 17.04
C ASP A 258 21.86 9.19 16.41
N ASP A 259 21.86 9.36 15.07
CA ASP A 259 20.72 9.95 14.34
C ASP A 259 19.67 8.87 13.97
N ARG A 260 19.95 7.58 14.25
CA ARG A 260 19.04 6.45 13.99
C ARG A 260 18.12 6.22 15.20
N PRO A 261 17.01 5.48 15.02
CA PRO A 261 16.19 5.05 16.15
C PRO A 261 17.02 4.29 17.20
N GLU A 262 16.81 4.60 18.48
CA GLU A 262 17.64 4.10 19.59
C GLU A 262 17.59 2.58 19.80
N SER A 263 16.53 1.94 19.35
CA SER A 263 16.32 0.49 19.50
C SER A 263 15.32 -0.04 18.48
N GLY A 264 15.30 -1.36 18.31
CA GLY A 264 14.27 -2.02 17.50
C GLY A 264 12.84 -1.83 18.02
N GLU A 265 12.64 -1.61 19.32
CA GLU A 265 11.30 -1.31 19.87
C GLU A 265 10.86 0.11 19.50
N ALA A 266 11.75 1.10 19.65
CA ALA A 266 11.49 2.47 19.19
C ALA A 266 11.19 2.49 17.68
N LEU A 267 11.94 1.71 16.89
CA LEU A 267 11.68 1.56 15.47
C LEU A 267 10.32 0.92 15.19
N ALA A 268 9.93 -0.15 15.91
CA ALA A 268 8.61 -0.76 15.78
C ALA A 268 7.47 0.24 16.08
N HIS A 269 7.68 1.14 17.04
CA HIS A 269 6.76 2.23 17.34
C HIS A 269 6.68 3.25 16.19
N LEU A 270 7.80 3.64 15.59
CA LEU A 270 7.82 4.51 14.42
C LEU A 270 7.05 3.90 13.23
N TRP A 271 7.17 2.58 13.00
CA TRP A 271 6.36 1.89 12.00
C TRP A 271 4.86 1.91 12.31
N ALA A 272 4.49 1.81 13.59
CA ALA A 272 3.09 1.91 14.02
C ALA A 272 2.54 3.34 13.83
N LEU A 273 3.35 4.37 14.08
CA LEU A 273 3.00 5.76 13.79
C LEU A 273 2.87 5.99 12.27
N ALA A 274 3.81 5.49 11.47
CA ALA A 274 3.73 5.58 10.02
C ALA A 274 2.47 4.90 9.49
N ARG A 275 2.15 3.70 10.00
CA ARG A 275 0.89 3.01 9.71
C ARG A 275 -0.31 3.90 10.04
N ARG A 276 -0.34 4.52 11.21
CA ARG A 276 -1.43 5.41 11.60
C ARG A 276 -1.55 6.62 10.66
N ASP A 277 -0.45 7.33 10.39
CA ASP A 277 -0.41 8.50 9.52
C ASP A 277 -0.95 8.18 8.12
N ILE A 278 -0.47 7.08 7.54
CA ILE A 278 -0.87 6.60 6.21
C ILE A 278 -2.36 6.28 6.20
N TRP A 279 -2.85 5.51 7.18
CA TRP A 279 -4.27 5.17 7.25
C TRP A 279 -5.13 6.42 7.46
N THR A 280 -4.70 7.39 8.28
CA THR A 280 -5.43 8.64 8.47
C THR A 280 -5.41 9.56 7.23
N GLY A 281 -4.36 9.49 6.42
CA GLY A 281 -4.21 10.28 5.19
C GLY A 281 -4.84 9.64 3.94
N HIS A 282 -4.75 8.31 3.78
CA HIS A 282 -5.31 7.57 2.64
C HIS A 282 -6.80 7.26 2.80
N ALA A 283 -7.28 6.98 4.02
CA ALA A 283 -8.65 6.49 4.22
C ALA A 283 -9.74 7.57 4.09
N ARG A 284 -9.38 8.83 3.84
CA ARG A 284 -10.34 9.92 3.91
C ARG A 284 -10.40 10.78 2.63
N GLY A 285 -9.38 10.74 1.77
CA GLY A 285 -9.11 11.86 0.86
C GLY A 285 -9.76 11.89 -0.52
N GLN A 286 -10.01 10.79 -1.25
CA GLN A 286 -10.34 10.91 -2.69
C GLN A 286 -11.24 9.79 -3.24
N TYR A 287 -12.54 9.84 -2.93
CA TYR A 287 -13.56 8.90 -3.46
C TYR A 287 -13.85 9.06 -4.96
N ARG A 288 -13.32 10.12 -5.58
CA ARG A 288 -13.41 10.32 -7.01
C ARG A 288 -12.09 10.50 -7.74
N GLY A 289 -10.91 10.40 -7.13
CA GLY A 289 -9.59 10.49 -7.78
C GLY A 289 -8.49 9.82 -6.93
N GLY A 290 -7.23 9.77 -7.35
CA GLY A 290 -6.15 9.18 -6.53
C GLY A 290 -5.55 7.86 -7.02
N ARG A 291 -4.59 7.33 -6.24
CA ARG A 291 -3.62 6.31 -6.67
C ARG A 291 -4.18 4.90 -6.92
N THR A 292 -5.29 4.55 -6.26
CA THR A 292 -6.05 3.32 -6.57
C THR A 292 -7.55 3.50 -6.58
N ARG A 293 -8.09 4.56 -5.94
CA ARG A 293 -9.52 4.97 -5.89
C ARG A 293 -10.51 3.93 -5.37
N THR A 294 -10.10 2.67 -5.24
CA THR A 294 -10.95 1.51 -4.97
C THR A 294 -10.16 0.43 -4.24
N GLY A 295 -10.72 0.01 -3.12
CA GLY A 295 -10.17 -0.96 -2.19
C GLY A 295 -10.93 -0.85 -0.87
N GLU A 296 -10.96 -1.91 -0.08
CA GLU A 296 -11.63 -1.87 1.21
C GLU A 296 -10.93 -0.89 2.16
N HIS A 297 -11.65 0.14 2.62
CA HIS A 297 -11.18 1.00 3.71
C HIS A 297 -11.57 0.38 5.06
N PRO A 298 -10.62 0.03 5.94
CA PRO A 298 -10.95 -0.78 7.12
C PRO A 298 -11.57 0.04 8.28
N ASP A 299 -11.61 1.37 8.21
CA ASP A 299 -11.94 2.22 9.36
C ASP A 299 -13.37 2.77 9.37
N GLY A 300 -14.22 2.44 8.40
CA GLY A 300 -15.65 2.76 8.45
C GLY A 300 -16.42 1.96 9.51
N PRO A 301 -17.75 2.10 9.59
CA PRO A 301 -18.56 1.37 10.56
C PRO A 301 -18.52 -0.15 10.30
N ALA A 302 -17.79 -0.91 11.12
CA ALA A 302 -17.73 -2.37 11.00
C ALA A 302 -18.96 -3.11 11.59
N ARG A 303 -19.71 -2.44 12.47
CA ARG A 303 -20.90 -2.99 13.14
C ARG A 303 -22.11 -2.14 12.79
N VAL A 304 -22.79 -2.51 11.70
CA VAL A 304 -23.82 -1.67 11.08
C VAL A 304 -25.26 -2.00 11.48
N SER A 305 -25.49 -3.06 12.26
CA SER A 305 -26.85 -3.54 12.58
C SER A 305 -27.79 -2.48 13.17
N ASN A 306 -27.27 -1.40 13.73
CA ASN A 306 -28.04 -0.28 14.25
C ASN A 306 -27.31 1.06 14.08
N LEU A 307 -26.98 1.44 12.84
CA LEU A 307 -26.53 2.82 12.59
C LEU A 307 -27.71 3.79 12.79
N LYS A 308 -27.45 4.87 13.54
CA LYS A 308 -28.40 5.96 13.77
C LYS A 308 -27.74 7.29 13.47
N GLU A 309 -28.55 8.24 12.97
CA GLU A 309 -28.11 9.62 12.84
C GLU A 309 -27.65 10.14 14.20
N VAL A 310 -26.42 10.66 14.26
CA VAL A 310 -25.83 11.26 15.46
C VAL A 310 -25.78 12.78 15.38
N TRP A 311 -25.72 13.34 14.18
CA TRP A 311 -25.82 14.77 13.93
C TRP A 311 -26.21 15.03 12.47
N SER A 312 -26.75 16.22 12.23
CA SER A 312 -27.11 16.77 10.92
C SER A 312 -26.72 18.25 10.88
N VAL A 313 -26.04 18.67 9.81
CA VAL A 313 -25.52 20.03 9.61
C VAL A 313 -26.04 20.56 8.26
N PRO A 314 -26.62 21.77 8.22
CA PRO A 314 -27.05 22.38 6.97
C PRO A 314 -25.84 22.85 6.15
N LEU A 315 -25.94 22.70 4.85
CA LEU A 315 -24.98 23.14 3.84
C LEU A 315 -25.57 24.31 3.04
N PRO A 316 -24.74 25.26 2.59
CA PRO A 316 -25.15 26.41 1.79
C PRO A 316 -25.34 25.99 0.32
N GLY A 317 -26.43 25.28 0.04
CA GLY A 317 -26.84 24.86 -1.31
C GLY A 317 -26.99 23.36 -1.46
N GLU A 318 -27.58 22.96 -2.58
CA GLU A 318 -27.80 21.55 -2.94
C GLU A 318 -26.47 20.80 -3.11
N VAL A 319 -26.50 19.49 -2.85
CA VAL A 319 -25.39 18.59 -3.10
C VAL A 319 -25.81 17.52 -4.09
N THR A 320 -25.31 17.62 -5.32
CA THR A 320 -25.64 16.74 -6.44
C THR A 320 -24.39 16.09 -7.02
N TRP A 321 -24.56 15.08 -7.87
CA TRP A 321 -23.44 14.53 -8.64
C TRP A 321 -22.73 15.66 -9.43
N PRO A 322 -21.39 15.67 -9.54
CA PRO A 322 -20.43 14.65 -9.10
C PRO A 322 -19.90 14.77 -7.65
N ALA A 323 -20.62 15.41 -6.72
CA ALA A 323 -20.14 15.58 -5.34
C ALA A 323 -19.86 14.25 -4.62
N ALA A 324 -18.95 14.33 -3.65
CA ALA A 324 -18.66 13.27 -2.70
C ALA A 324 -18.30 13.89 -1.35
N VAL A 325 -18.62 13.18 -0.27
CA VAL A 325 -18.07 13.49 1.04
C VAL A 325 -16.63 12.96 1.07
N VAL A 326 -15.69 13.83 1.40
CA VAL A 326 -14.26 13.49 1.58
C VAL A 326 -13.84 13.90 2.99
N GLY A 327 -12.63 13.58 3.42
CA GLY A 327 -12.10 13.97 4.72
C GLY A 327 -10.58 13.82 4.83
N GLU A 328 -10.04 14.28 5.95
CA GLU A 328 -8.67 14.04 6.39
C GLU A 328 -8.63 14.28 7.90
N GLY A 329 -8.06 13.34 8.67
CA GLY A 329 -8.07 13.49 10.14
C GLY A 329 -9.49 13.72 10.67
N ASP A 330 -9.67 14.62 11.63
CA ASP A 330 -10.98 14.90 12.23
C ASP A 330 -11.92 15.73 11.33
N LEU A 331 -11.57 15.99 10.07
CA LEU A 331 -12.37 16.81 9.16
C LEU A 331 -13.05 15.98 8.08
N VAL A 332 -14.26 16.38 7.73
CA VAL A 332 -14.99 15.98 6.53
C VAL A 332 -15.29 17.23 5.70
N ALA A 333 -15.24 17.10 4.37
CA ALA A 333 -15.53 18.19 3.45
C ALA A 333 -16.51 17.74 2.36
N VAL A 334 -17.35 18.68 1.93
CA VAL A 334 -18.31 18.48 0.85
C VAL A 334 -18.52 19.79 0.09
N GLY A 335 -18.52 19.70 -1.22
CA GLY A 335 -18.81 20.82 -2.10
C GLY A 335 -20.31 20.96 -2.39
N THR A 336 -20.78 22.17 -2.65
CA THR A 336 -22.19 22.47 -2.97
C THR A 336 -22.35 23.16 -4.32
N ARG A 337 -23.56 23.06 -4.90
CA ARG A 337 -23.97 23.86 -6.07
C ARG A 337 -23.99 25.37 -5.79
N GLY A 338 -24.05 25.76 -4.52
CA GLY A 338 -23.92 27.16 -4.10
C GLY A 338 -22.49 27.72 -4.21
N GLY A 339 -21.55 26.94 -4.76
CA GLY A 339 -20.16 27.33 -4.92
C GLY A 339 -19.40 27.37 -3.59
N GLN A 340 -19.73 26.47 -2.66
CA GLN A 340 -19.09 26.42 -1.35
C GLN A 340 -18.47 25.05 -1.11
N LEU A 341 -17.23 25.02 -0.63
CA LEU A 341 -16.62 23.85 -0.02
C LEU A 341 -16.77 23.97 1.49
N VAL A 342 -17.63 23.15 2.10
CA VAL A 342 -17.87 23.16 3.53
C VAL A 342 -17.02 22.11 4.21
N LEU A 343 -16.29 22.51 5.24
CA LEU A 343 -15.49 21.65 6.11
C LEU A 343 -16.14 21.59 7.49
N THR A 344 -16.37 20.38 7.97
CA THR A 344 -17.00 20.10 9.27
C THR A 344 -16.13 19.10 10.02
N HIS A 345 -16.02 19.23 11.34
CA HIS A 345 -15.42 18.19 12.16
C HIS A 345 -16.27 16.90 12.10
N ALA A 346 -15.65 15.73 12.31
CA ALA A 346 -16.36 14.45 12.43
C ALA A 346 -17.40 14.45 13.57
N SER A 347 -17.28 15.39 14.51
CA SER A 347 -18.25 15.66 15.57
C SER A 347 -19.49 16.47 15.14
N GLY A 348 -19.56 16.96 13.90
CA GLY A 348 -20.63 17.83 13.40
C GLY A 348 -20.42 19.32 13.69
N ARG A 349 -19.29 19.69 14.32
CA ARG A 349 -18.95 21.10 14.56
C ARG A 349 -18.43 21.75 13.27
N PRO A 350 -18.93 22.94 12.88
CA PRO A 350 -18.38 23.67 11.73
C PRO A 350 -16.89 23.93 11.91
N PHE A 351 -16.12 23.79 10.84
CA PHE A 351 -14.69 24.14 10.83
C PHE A 351 -14.43 25.36 9.94
N ALA A 352 -14.75 25.28 8.65
CA ALA A 352 -14.54 26.36 7.70
C ALA A 352 -15.47 26.21 6.48
N THR A 353 -15.68 27.29 5.75
CA THR A 353 -16.34 27.28 4.43
C THR A 353 -15.52 28.10 3.46
N TYR A 354 -15.17 27.50 2.31
CA TYR A 354 -14.41 28.17 1.26
C TYR A 354 -15.29 28.42 0.05
N ALA A 355 -15.42 29.68 -0.34
CA ALA A 355 -16.28 30.11 -1.44
C ALA A 355 -15.54 30.11 -2.79
N ALA A 356 -16.21 29.59 -3.81
CA ALA A 356 -15.89 29.76 -5.22
C ALA A 356 -16.90 30.69 -5.89
N ARG A 357 -16.64 31.06 -7.15
CA ARG A 357 -17.55 31.91 -7.92
C ARG A 357 -18.74 31.13 -8.46
N ASP A 358 -18.56 29.83 -8.64
CA ASP A 358 -19.49 28.90 -9.27
C ASP A 358 -19.45 27.55 -8.54
N GLU A 359 -20.26 26.59 -8.96
CA GLU A 359 -20.47 25.32 -8.26
C GLU A 359 -19.16 24.61 -7.89
N VAL A 360 -19.10 24.06 -6.67
CA VAL A 360 -17.99 23.20 -6.22
C VAL A 360 -18.59 21.81 -6.07
N THR A 361 -18.63 21.04 -7.15
CA THR A 361 -19.14 19.65 -7.11
C THR A 361 -18.05 18.61 -7.31
N ALA A 362 -16.88 18.99 -7.84
CA ALA A 362 -15.71 18.11 -7.83
C ALA A 362 -15.26 17.84 -6.38
N PRO A 363 -15.04 16.57 -5.98
CA PRO A 363 -14.53 16.28 -4.64
C PRO A 363 -13.16 16.89 -4.40
N ALA A 364 -12.95 17.44 -3.21
CA ALA A 364 -11.68 18.05 -2.84
C ALA A 364 -10.61 16.99 -2.52
N ALA A 365 -9.34 17.39 -2.59
CA ALA A 365 -8.19 16.61 -2.19
C ALA A 365 -7.47 17.24 -1.01
N PHE A 366 -7.00 16.42 -0.09
CA PHE A 366 -6.24 16.85 1.08
C PHE A 366 -4.76 16.47 0.94
N GLN A 367 -3.86 17.37 1.36
CA GLN A 367 -2.44 17.03 1.52
C GLN A 367 -1.72 18.01 2.44
N GLY A 368 -1.12 17.48 3.51
CA GLY A 368 -0.12 18.18 4.31
C GLY A 368 -0.62 19.51 4.87
N GLY A 369 -1.84 19.55 5.41
CA GLY A 369 -2.44 20.78 5.95
C GLY A 369 -3.09 21.70 4.91
N HIS A 370 -3.24 21.25 3.67
CA HIS A 370 -3.85 22.00 2.57
C HIS A 370 -5.01 21.23 1.94
N ILE A 371 -5.92 21.97 1.32
CA ILE A 371 -7.01 21.43 0.52
C ILE A 371 -6.94 21.96 -0.90
N PHE A 372 -7.24 21.09 -1.85
CA PHE A 372 -7.29 21.40 -3.28
C PHE A 372 -8.70 21.15 -3.77
N PHE A 373 -9.30 22.12 -4.45
CA PHE A 373 -10.64 21.95 -5.00
C PHE A 373 -10.83 22.74 -6.29
N GLY A 374 -11.57 22.12 -7.22
CA GLY A 374 -11.99 22.69 -8.48
C GLY A 374 -13.41 23.24 -8.42
N ALA A 375 -13.71 24.22 -9.26
CA ALA A 375 -15.04 24.79 -9.43
C ALA A 375 -15.45 24.86 -10.90
N TRP A 376 -16.74 25.08 -11.15
CA TRP A 376 -17.32 25.15 -12.51
C TRP A 376 -16.88 26.39 -13.28
N ASP A 377 -16.40 27.43 -12.61
CA ASP A 377 -15.74 28.57 -13.26
C ASP A 377 -14.35 28.23 -13.84
N GLY A 378 -13.91 26.97 -13.73
CA GLY A 378 -12.61 26.49 -14.18
C GLY A 378 -11.47 26.79 -13.21
N THR A 379 -11.74 27.30 -12.00
CA THR A 379 -10.68 27.57 -11.02
C THR A 379 -10.32 26.32 -10.23
N LEU A 380 -9.02 26.00 -10.18
CA LEU A 380 -8.43 25.07 -9.23
C LEU A 380 -7.67 25.87 -8.17
N ARG A 381 -7.93 25.60 -6.90
CA ARG A 381 -7.32 26.35 -5.79
C ARG A 381 -6.60 25.42 -4.86
N ARG A 382 -5.50 25.90 -4.27
CA ARG A 382 -4.89 25.34 -3.08
C ARG A 382 -5.06 26.31 -1.93
N VAL A 383 -5.64 25.84 -0.84
CA VAL A 383 -5.95 26.65 0.34
C VAL A 383 -5.36 25.99 1.59
N GLU A 384 -4.80 26.79 2.48
CA GLU A 384 -4.37 26.32 3.81
C GLU A 384 -5.59 25.92 4.63
N LEU A 385 -5.58 24.71 5.22
CA LEU A 385 -6.69 24.25 6.07
C LEU A 385 -6.87 25.15 7.29
N GLN A 386 -5.77 25.61 7.88
CA GLN A 386 -5.83 26.58 8.97
C GLN A 386 -5.89 27.99 8.40
N GLY A 387 -6.88 28.77 8.80
CA GLY A 387 -7.02 30.17 8.39
C GLY A 387 -7.62 30.38 6.99
N GLY A 388 -7.64 29.37 6.12
CA GLY A 388 -8.33 29.44 4.83
C GLY A 388 -7.63 30.34 3.79
N ALA A 389 -6.33 30.61 3.97
CA ALA A 389 -5.57 31.42 3.04
C ALA A 389 -5.40 30.69 1.69
N GLU A 390 -5.77 31.35 0.60
CA GLU A 390 -5.47 30.86 -0.76
C GLU A 390 -3.96 30.95 -0.99
N VAL A 391 -3.33 29.80 -1.17
CA VAL A 391 -1.88 29.70 -1.46
C VAL A 391 -1.63 30.00 -2.93
N TRP A 392 -2.43 29.39 -3.81
CA TRP A 392 -2.40 29.64 -5.25
C TRP A 392 -3.73 29.29 -5.90
N ARG A 393 -3.91 29.81 -7.12
CA ARG A 393 -5.04 29.52 -8.02
C ARG A 393 -4.54 29.29 -9.44
N HIS A 394 -5.11 28.29 -10.09
CA HIS A 394 -4.96 28.02 -11.52
C HIS A 394 -6.32 28.15 -12.23
N GLN A 395 -6.33 28.66 -13.47
CA GLN A 395 -7.53 28.88 -14.27
C GLN A 395 -7.50 28.01 -15.52
N ALA A 396 -8.41 27.04 -15.60
CA ALA A 396 -8.73 26.29 -16.81
C ALA A 396 -9.72 27.07 -17.69
N ARG A 397 -9.94 26.62 -18.93
CA ARG A 397 -10.86 27.29 -19.87
C ARG A 397 -12.32 26.85 -19.70
N ALA A 398 -12.54 25.73 -19.02
CA ALA A 398 -13.85 25.13 -18.79
C ALA A 398 -13.92 24.55 -17.36
N GLU A 399 -15.07 23.99 -17.03
CA GLU A 399 -15.43 23.47 -15.72
C GLU A 399 -14.46 22.36 -15.28
N LEU A 400 -14.12 22.36 -13.98
CA LEU A 400 -13.40 21.26 -13.34
C LEU A 400 -14.39 20.38 -12.56
N THR A 401 -14.78 19.25 -13.14
CA THR A 401 -15.79 18.33 -12.56
C THR A 401 -15.17 17.10 -11.91
N GLY A 402 -13.91 16.80 -12.21
CA GLY A 402 -13.15 15.70 -11.61
C GLY A 402 -12.40 16.14 -10.34
N ALA A 403 -12.19 15.21 -9.42
CA ALA A 403 -11.35 15.43 -8.25
C ALA A 403 -9.89 15.67 -8.66
N PRO A 404 -9.19 16.65 -8.07
CA PRO A 404 -7.77 16.83 -8.31
C PRO A 404 -6.98 15.66 -7.72
N THR A 405 -6.10 15.05 -8.53
CA THR A 405 -5.28 13.89 -8.11
C THR A 405 -3.87 14.35 -7.78
N LEU A 406 -3.39 14.01 -6.59
CA LEU A 406 -2.08 14.44 -6.09
C LEU A 406 -1.08 13.30 -6.23
N TRP A 407 0.03 13.54 -6.91
CA TRP A 407 1.07 12.52 -7.09
C TRP A 407 2.43 13.13 -7.42
N ALA A 408 3.49 12.65 -6.76
CA ALA A 408 4.89 13.09 -6.98
C ALA A 408 5.09 14.62 -7.06
N GLY A 409 4.44 15.37 -6.16
CA GLY A 409 4.52 16.84 -6.15
C GLY A 409 3.73 17.53 -7.26
N ARG A 410 2.89 16.80 -8.00
CA ARG A 410 1.96 17.31 -9.01
C ARG A 410 0.52 17.30 -8.51
N VAL A 411 -0.29 18.21 -9.04
CA VAL A 411 -1.76 18.15 -9.01
C VAL A 411 -2.24 17.94 -10.43
N LEU A 412 -2.90 16.81 -10.69
CA LEU A 412 -3.55 16.51 -11.95
C LEU A 412 -5.02 16.91 -11.89
N ALA A 413 -5.51 17.63 -12.89
CA ALA A 413 -6.88 18.12 -12.94
C ALA A 413 -7.49 17.99 -14.34
N SER A 414 -8.66 17.34 -14.39
CA SER A 414 -9.45 17.16 -15.61
C SER A 414 -10.35 18.38 -15.85
N SER A 415 -10.31 18.90 -17.07
CA SER A 415 -11.13 20.02 -17.53
C SER A 415 -12.06 19.59 -18.66
N ARG A 416 -13.30 20.10 -18.62
CA ARG A 416 -14.34 19.80 -19.62
C ARG A 416 -14.01 20.29 -21.03
N ASP A 417 -12.99 21.13 -21.21
CA ASP A 417 -12.47 21.51 -22.53
C ASP A 417 -11.57 20.44 -23.19
N GLY A 418 -11.46 19.27 -22.55
CA GLY A 418 -10.66 18.15 -23.05
C GLY A 418 -9.20 18.22 -22.65
N HIS A 419 -8.84 18.96 -21.59
CA HIS A 419 -7.47 19.00 -21.09
C HIS A 419 -7.31 18.27 -19.76
N LEU A 420 -6.22 17.52 -19.65
CA LEU A 420 -5.64 17.11 -18.38
C LEU A 420 -4.47 18.04 -18.06
N HIS A 421 -4.60 18.82 -17.00
CA HIS A 421 -3.57 19.74 -16.52
C HIS A 421 -2.73 19.06 -15.45
N ALA A 422 -1.41 19.26 -15.46
CA ALA A 422 -0.54 18.96 -14.33
C ALA A 422 0.13 20.22 -13.83
N LEU A 423 -0.09 20.52 -12.56
CA LEU A 423 0.46 21.68 -11.88
C LEU A 423 1.51 21.24 -10.87
N ASP A 424 2.54 22.06 -10.65
CA ASP A 424 3.38 21.93 -9.46
C ASP A 424 2.52 22.18 -8.20
N ALA A 425 2.45 21.19 -7.30
CA ALA A 425 1.56 21.25 -6.15
C ALA A 425 1.90 22.40 -5.19
N ARG A 426 3.17 22.83 -5.17
CA ARG A 426 3.64 23.89 -4.29
C ARG A 426 3.25 25.27 -4.79
N THR A 427 3.46 25.52 -6.08
CA THR A 427 3.39 26.85 -6.70
C THR A 427 2.11 27.08 -7.51
N GLY A 428 1.46 26.02 -7.98
CA GLY A 428 0.32 26.11 -8.91
C GLY A 428 0.74 26.36 -10.37
N GLU A 429 2.04 26.40 -10.67
CA GLU A 429 2.54 26.60 -12.03
C GLU A 429 2.23 25.39 -12.91
N LEU A 430 1.79 25.66 -14.14
CA LEU A 430 1.52 24.61 -15.13
C LEU A 430 2.82 23.93 -15.56
N ALA A 431 2.96 22.66 -15.23
CA ALA A 431 4.08 21.84 -15.63
C ALA A 431 3.91 21.30 -17.05
N TRP A 432 2.72 20.74 -17.32
CA TRP A 432 2.31 20.28 -18.64
C TRP A 432 0.78 20.26 -18.73
N ALA A 433 0.26 20.25 -19.96
CA ALA A 433 -1.14 20.00 -20.26
C ALA A 433 -1.21 19.02 -21.44
N TYR A 434 -2.12 18.06 -21.36
CA TYR A 434 -2.41 17.11 -22.43
C TYR A 434 -3.85 17.31 -22.91
N ARG A 435 -4.05 17.29 -24.23
CA ARG A 435 -5.39 17.42 -24.83
C ARG A 435 -5.88 16.05 -25.31
N THR A 436 -7.00 15.61 -24.79
CA THR A 436 -7.72 14.39 -25.20
C THR A 436 -8.56 14.64 -26.46
N ASP A 437 -9.20 13.60 -26.97
CA ASP A 437 -10.00 13.69 -28.19
C ASP A 437 -11.41 14.27 -27.90
N GLY A 438 -11.90 14.18 -26.66
CA GLY A 438 -13.16 14.78 -26.19
C GLY A 438 -13.07 15.48 -24.82
N PRO A 439 -14.19 16.02 -24.30
CA PRO A 439 -14.29 16.54 -22.93
C PRO A 439 -13.85 15.52 -21.89
N VAL A 440 -13.26 15.97 -20.77
CA VAL A 440 -12.88 15.08 -19.66
C VAL A 440 -13.66 15.46 -18.41
N ALA A 441 -14.57 14.57 -18.00
CA ALA A 441 -15.33 14.74 -16.76
C ALA A 441 -14.78 13.92 -15.59
N ALA A 442 -14.30 12.71 -15.90
CA ALA A 442 -13.72 11.80 -14.93
C ALA A 442 -12.40 12.34 -14.39
N SER A 443 -12.17 12.14 -13.10
CA SER A 443 -10.87 12.44 -12.49
C SER A 443 -9.78 11.52 -13.05
N PRO A 444 -8.51 11.95 -13.06
CA PRO A 444 -7.41 11.10 -13.47
C PRO A 444 -7.05 10.10 -12.36
N LEU A 445 -6.73 8.87 -12.74
CA LEU A 445 -6.11 7.86 -11.86
C LEU A 445 -4.60 7.87 -12.06
N VAL A 446 -3.83 7.54 -11.03
CA VAL A 446 -2.38 7.36 -11.20
C VAL A 446 -1.96 6.00 -10.69
N TRP A 447 -1.40 5.16 -11.57
CA TRP A 447 -0.85 3.86 -11.19
C TRP A 447 0.51 3.66 -11.85
N ALA A 448 1.49 3.16 -11.09
CA ALA A 448 2.86 2.89 -11.57
C ALA A 448 3.48 4.01 -12.44
N GLY A 449 3.24 5.27 -12.06
CA GLY A 449 3.76 6.45 -12.77
C GLY A 449 2.98 6.89 -14.00
N ALA A 450 1.92 6.17 -14.37
CA ALA A 450 1.02 6.57 -15.45
C ALA A 450 -0.24 7.26 -14.93
N ALA A 451 -0.60 8.38 -15.54
CA ALA A 451 -1.90 9.02 -15.39
C ALA A 451 -2.87 8.41 -16.40
N LEU A 452 -3.94 7.80 -15.91
CA LEU A 452 -5.02 7.22 -16.70
C LEU A 452 -6.24 8.14 -16.67
N VAL A 453 -6.77 8.50 -17.85
CA VAL A 453 -7.90 9.43 -17.97
C VAL A 453 -8.80 9.02 -19.13
N CYS A 454 -10.11 9.03 -18.90
CA CYS A 454 -11.10 8.78 -19.96
C CYS A 454 -11.71 10.09 -20.44
N ASP A 455 -11.92 10.20 -21.75
CA ASP A 455 -12.71 11.27 -22.35
C ASP A 455 -14.13 10.80 -22.73
N GLU A 456 -15.00 11.77 -22.98
CA GLU A 456 -16.40 11.53 -23.35
C GLU A 456 -16.58 11.13 -24.82
N ASN A 457 -15.51 11.05 -25.61
CA ASN A 457 -15.54 10.49 -26.97
C ASN A 457 -15.18 9.00 -26.98
N GLY A 458 -14.93 8.42 -25.80
CA GLY A 458 -14.78 6.99 -25.60
C GLY A 458 -13.34 6.50 -25.56
N TRP A 459 -12.37 7.38 -25.34
CA TRP A 459 -10.97 7.02 -25.26
C TRP A 459 -10.47 6.99 -23.82
N LEU A 460 -9.80 5.90 -23.45
CA LEU A 460 -8.93 5.81 -22.28
C LEU A 460 -7.50 6.14 -22.71
N HIS A 461 -6.93 7.19 -22.12
CA HIS A 461 -5.55 7.62 -22.35
C HIS A 461 -4.67 7.25 -21.16
N ALA A 462 -3.46 6.77 -21.44
CA ALA A 462 -2.39 6.63 -20.47
C ALA A 462 -1.23 7.55 -20.82
N LEU A 463 -0.81 8.36 -19.86
CA LEU A 463 0.27 9.32 -19.99
C LEU A 463 1.31 9.08 -18.89
N ASP A 464 2.57 9.37 -19.16
CA ASP A 464 3.56 9.53 -18.09
C ASP A 464 3.16 10.70 -17.19
N ALA A 465 2.91 10.45 -15.91
CA ALA A 465 2.33 11.43 -15.00
C ALA A 465 3.28 12.59 -14.64
N LEU A 466 4.59 12.45 -14.89
CA LEU A 466 5.57 13.52 -14.64
C LEU A 466 5.72 14.47 -15.83
N SER A 467 5.71 13.93 -17.04
CA SER A 467 5.99 14.67 -18.29
C SER A 467 4.77 14.96 -19.16
N GLY A 468 3.66 14.23 -18.96
CA GLY A 468 2.47 14.30 -19.83
C GLY A 468 2.66 13.58 -21.17
N SER A 469 3.76 12.86 -21.36
CA SER A 469 4.04 12.13 -22.60
C SER A 469 3.05 10.97 -22.76
N PRO A 470 2.40 10.80 -23.92
CA PRO A 470 1.49 9.69 -24.14
C PRO A 470 2.23 8.35 -24.12
N LEU A 471 1.68 7.38 -23.39
CA LEU A 471 2.16 6.00 -23.33
C LEU A 471 1.36 5.13 -24.31
N TRP A 472 0.03 5.16 -24.18
CA TRP A 472 -0.91 4.44 -25.04
C TRP A 472 -2.31 5.06 -24.91
N LYS A 473 -3.20 4.70 -25.83
CA LYS A 473 -4.64 4.95 -25.72
C LYS A 473 -5.43 3.80 -26.31
N VAL A 474 -6.63 3.56 -25.78
CA VAL A 474 -7.53 2.49 -26.21
C VAL A 474 -8.97 2.98 -26.18
N GLU A 475 -9.79 2.50 -27.10
CA GLU A 475 -11.23 2.81 -27.16
C GLU A 475 -11.98 1.91 -26.17
N VAL A 476 -12.81 2.52 -25.33
CA VAL A 476 -13.56 1.85 -24.25
C VAL A 476 -15.04 2.26 -24.22
N GLY A 477 -15.46 3.27 -25.00
CA GLY A 477 -16.82 3.84 -24.92
C GLY A 477 -16.93 5.02 -23.95
N THR A 478 -18.04 5.76 -23.98
CA THR A 478 -18.23 7.03 -23.26
C THR A 478 -18.11 6.81 -21.75
N VAL A 479 -17.27 7.56 -21.03
CA VAL A 479 -17.09 7.36 -19.59
C VAL A 479 -17.34 8.65 -18.81
N HIS A 480 -18.33 8.65 -17.91
CA HIS A 480 -18.61 9.77 -17.00
C HIS A 480 -18.09 9.53 -15.58
N GLY A 481 -18.23 8.31 -15.07
CA GLY A 481 -17.63 7.89 -13.80
C GLY A 481 -16.14 7.61 -13.98
N THR A 482 -15.29 7.94 -13.02
CA THR A 482 -13.88 7.54 -13.17
C THR A 482 -13.77 6.01 -13.03
N PRO A 483 -12.88 5.36 -13.79
CA PRO A 483 -12.58 3.94 -13.63
C PRO A 483 -12.10 3.56 -12.21
N ALA A 484 -12.01 2.26 -11.97
CA ALA A 484 -11.57 1.64 -10.73
C ALA A 484 -10.35 0.75 -11.00
N LEU A 485 -9.32 0.79 -10.17
CA LEU A 485 -8.10 0.01 -10.37
C LEU A 485 -7.78 -0.82 -9.13
N LEU A 486 -7.55 -2.13 -9.32
CA LEU A 486 -7.04 -3.02 -8.29
C LEU A 486 -5.63 -3.49 -8.68
N PRO A 487 -4.58 -3.09 -7.96
CA PRO A 487 -3.25 -3.65 -8.18
C PRO A 487 -3.22 -5.15 -7.86
N GLY A 488 -2.64 -5.94 -8.74
CA GLY A 488 -2.33 -7.36 -8.54
C GLY A 488 -0.94 -7.54 -7.93
N THR A 489 -0.37 -8.74 -8.08
CA THR A 489 1.01 -9.02 -7.66
C THR A 489 2.01 -8.69 -8.77
N SER A 490 3.22 -8.28 -8.41
CA SER A 490 4.36 -8.15 -9.34
C SER A 490 4.19 -7.05 -10.39
N GLY A 491 3.59 -5.92 -10.02
CA GLY A 491 3.43 -4.78 -10.93
C GLY A 491 2.35 -4.99 -12.00
N GLU A 492 1.38 -5.86 -11.76
CA GLU A 492 0.16 -6.00 -12.55
C GLU A 492 -1.01 -5.24 -11.91
N ALA A 493 -2.03 -4.90 -12.66
CA ALA A 493 -3.29 -4.36 -12.13
C ALA A 493 -4.48 -4.67 -13.04
N THR A 494 -5.66 -4.75 -12.46
CA THR A 494 -6.92 -4.81 -13.20
C THR A 494 -7.61 -3.45 -13.13
N LEU A 495 -7.91 -2.86 -14.28
CA LEU A 495 -8.65 -1.61 -14.42
C LEU A 495 -10.08 -1.91 -14.89
N VAL A 496 -11.07 -1.61 -14.06
CA VAL A 496 -12.50 -1.71 -14.41
C VAL A 496 -13.00 -0.35 -14.90
N VAL A 497 -13.42 -0.32 -16.16
CA VAL A 497 -13.97 0.83 -16.85
C VAL A 497 -15.46 0.56 -17.10
N ALA A 498 -16.34 1.42 -16.58
CA ALA A 498 -17.77 1.36 -16.86
C ALA A 498 -18.16 2.54 -17.75
N THR A 499 -18.71 2.24 -18.92
CA THR A 499 -19.23 3.24 -19.86
C THR A 499 -20.58 3.76 -19.39
N TRP A 500 -20.95 4.94 -19.87
CA TRP A 500 -22.24 5.54 -19.59
C TRP A 500 -23.38 4.68 -20.13
N GLU A 501 -23.19 4.00 -21.26
CA GLU A 501 -24.17 3.15 -21.92
C GLU A 501 -24.42 1.82 -21.19
N GLY A 502 -23.57 1.43 -20.23
CA GLY A 502 -23.74 0.20 -19.44
C GLY A 502 -22.74 -0.91 -19.74
N GLU A 503 -21.87 -0.74 -20.72
CA GLU A 503 -20.78 -1.67 -21.01
C GLU A 503 -19.65 -1.50 -19.97
N VAL A 504 -19.17 -2.62 -19.43
CA VAL A 504 -18.11 -2.63 -18.42
C VAL A 504 -16.98 -3.51 -18.90
N HIS A 505 -15.76 -2.97 -18.95
CA HIS A 505 -14.56 -3.66 -19.35
C HIS A 505 -13.61 -3.80 -18.17
N ALA A 506 -13.07 -5.01 -17.94
CA ALA A 506 -11.89 -5.19 -17.12
C ALA A 506 -10.65 -5.30 -18.00
N LEU A 507 -9.70 -4.41 -17.80
CA LEU A 507 -8.45 -4.36 -18.56
C LEU A 507 -7.28 -4.82 -17.69
N ALA A 508 -6.42 -5.67 -18.25
CA ALA A 508 -5.17 -6.05 -17.62
C ALA A 508 -4.07 -5.04 -17.94
N LEU A 509 -3.45 -4.51 -16.88
CA LEU A 509 -2.32 -3.58 -16.96
C LEU A 509 -1.07 -4.25 -16.40
N SER A 510 0.09 -3.95 -17.01
CA SER A 510 1.40 -4.38 -16.53
C SER A 510 2.37 -3.20 -16.49
N ALA A 511 3.18 -3.15 -15.44
CA ALA A 511 4.31 -2.24 -15.29
C ALA A 511 5.66 -2.98 -15.30
N ALA A 512 5.68 -4.27 -15.68
CA ALA A 512 6.87 -5.12 -15.64
C ALA A 512 8.04 -4.61 -16.51
N SER A 513 7.73 -3.89 -17.59
CA SER A 513 8.72 -3.26 -18.48
C SER A 513 9.31 -1.95 -17.91
N GLY A 514 8.88 -1.52 -16.72
CA GLY A 514 9.20 -0.22 -16.13
C GLY A 514 8.29 0.91 -16.64
N ARG A 515 7.33 0.62 -17.52
CA ARG A 515 6.27 1.54 -17.96
C ARG A 515 4.94 0.81 -17.97
N VAL A 516 3.87 1.54 -17.65
CA VAL A 516 2.51 0.99 -17.72
C VAL A 516 2.11 0.74 -19.16
N ALA A 517 1.70 -0.49 -19.44
CA ALA A 517 1.13 -0.94 -20.70
C ALA A 517 -0.11 -1.79 -20.44
N LEU A 518 -0.96 -1.93 -21.46
CA LEU A 518 -1.92 -3.04 -21.50
C LEU A 518 -1.12 -4.37 -21.54
N ALA A 519 -1.64 -5.42 -20.92
CA ALA A 519 -1.01 -6.74 -20.95
C ALA A 519 -0.86 -7.23 -22.40
N GLU A 520 0.30 -7.82 -22.73
CA GLU A 520 0.67 -8.19 -24.10
C GLU A 520 -0.19 -9.34 -24.65
N ASP A 521 -0.56 -10.30 -23.79
CA ASP A 521 -1.29 -11.51 -24.18
C ASP A 521 -2.81 -11.28 -24.26
N GLU A 522 -3.40 -10.61 -23.28
CA GLU A 522 -4.86 -10.39 -23.18
C GLU A 522 -5.17 -9.07 -22.46
N ALA A 523 -5.42 -8.00 -23.23
CA ALA A 523 -5.64 -6.67 -22.68
C ALA A 523 -7.03 -6.49 -22.03
N ILE A 524 -8.06 -7.16 -22.56
CA ILE A 524 -9.42 -7.18 -21.99
C ILE A 524 -9.62 -8.54 -21.34
N LEU A 525 -9.74 -8.57 -20.02
CA LEU A 525 -10.01 -9.78 -19.24
C LEU A 525 -11.46 -10.27 -19.43
N TRP A 526 -12.40 -9.32 -19.44
CA TRP A 526 -13.82 -9.59 -19.69
C TRP A 526 -14.57 -8.29 -19.99
N THR A 527 -15.74 -8.45 -20.62
CA THR A 527 -16.75 -7.40 -20.82
C THR A 527 -18.08 -7.86 -20.22
N TYR A 528 -18.81 -6.94 -19.61
CA TYR A 528 -20.12 -7.16 -19.01
C TYR A 528 -21.08 -6.05 -19.44
N ASP A 529 -22.35 -6.37 -19.69
CA ASP A 529 -23.38 -5.38 -20.03
C ASP A 529 -24.37 -5.26 -18.87
N LEU A 530 -24.48 -4.07 -18.28
CA LEU A 530 -25.45 -3.76 -17.22
C LEU A 530 -26.86 -3.55 -17.76
N GLU A 531 -27.02 -3.39 -19.08
CA GLU A 531 -28.25 -3.06 -19.80
C GLU A 531 -28.91 -1.76 -19.30
N ASP A 532 -28.11 -0.83 -18.77
CA ASP A 532 -28.58 0.39 -18.12
C ASP A 532 -27.49 1.46 -18.03
N GLU A 533 -27.91 2.72 -17.85
CA GLU A 533 -26.98 3.84 -17.74
C GLU A 533 -26.10 3.73 -16.49
N VAL A 534 -24.85 4.17 -16.58
CA VAL A 534 -23.92 4.21 -15.43
C VAL A 534 -23.43 5.62 -15.15
N TRP A 535 -23.83 6.13 -13.99
CA TRP A 535 -23.37 7.41 -13.44
C TRP A 535 -22.43 7.26 -12.25
N ALA A 536 -22.64 6.19 -11.49
CA ALA A 536 -21.80 5.80 -10.37
C ALA A 536 -20.47 5.26 -10.88
N SER A 537 -19.37 5.62 -10.22
CA SER A 537 -18.10 4.97 -10.53
C SER A 537 -18.06 3.54 -9.96
N PRO A 538 -17.40 2.58 -10.64
CA PRO A 538 -17.16 1.25 -10.10
C PRO A 538 -16.35 1.29 -8.80
N ALA A 539 -16.50 0.26 -7.97
CA ALA A 539 -15.67 0.03 -6.77
C ALA A 539 -15.08 -1.39 -6.77
N VAL A 540 -13.76 -1.54 -6.69
CA VAL A 540 -13.10 -2.87 -6.63
C VAL A 540 -12.46 -3.16 -5.27
N THR A 541 -12.32 -4.43 -4.91
CA THR A 541 -11.69 -4.89 -3.66
C THR A 541 -11.03 -6.26 -3.81
N HIS A 542 -10.02 -6.55 -2.99
CA HIS A 542 -9.50 -7.92 -2.81
C HIS A 542 -10.41 -8.78 -1.92
N SER A 543 -11.30 -8.14 -1.14
CA SER A 543 -12.13 -8.82 -0.14
C SER A 543 -13.33 -9.51 -0.80
N GLY A 544 -13.17 -10.80 -1.08
CA GLY A 544 -14.16 -11.63 -1.77
C GLY A 544 -13.95 -13.13 -1.51
N THR A 545 -14.67 -13.98 -2.23
CA THR A 545 -14.56 -15.44 -2.15
C THR A 545 -13.28 -15.93 -2.82
N GLY A 546 -12.15 -15.93 -2.09
CA GLY A 546 -10.84 -16.41 -2.57
C GLY A 546 -9.90 -15.30 -3.03
N ASP A 547 -8.83 -15.65 -3.74
CA ASP A 547 -7.78 -14.72 -4.21
C ASP A 547 -8.21 -13.81 -5.39
N SER A 548 -9.46 -13.88 -5.85
CA SER A 548 -9.90 -13.33 -7.15
C SER A 548 -10.47 -11.91 -7.13
N GLY A 549 -10.70 -11.29 -5.98
CA GLY A 549 -11.25 -9.92 -5.87
C GLY A 549 -12.67 -9.73 -6.45
N LEU A 550 -13.28 -8.57 -6.20
CA LEU A 550 -14.63 -8.22 -6.65
C LEU A 550 -14.68 -6.81 -7.26
N ALA A 551 -15.52 -6.63 -8.27
CA ALA A 551 -15.94 -5.34 -8.83
C ALA A 551 -17.42 -5.09 -8.51
N ILE A 552 -17.71 -3.97 -7.86
CA ILE A 552 -19.05 -3.52 -7.48
C ILE A 552 -19.49 -2.44 -8.46
N LEU A 553 -20.62 -2.69 -9.12
CA LEU A 553 -21.18 -1.86 -10.19
C LEU A 553 -22.61 -1.47 -9.81
N ALA A 554 -23.01 -0.25 -10.15
CA ALA A 554 -24.37 0.24 -9.91
C ALA A 554 -24.94 0.85 -11.19
N GLY A 555 -26.00 0.23 -11.71
CA GLY A 555 -26.84 0.79 -12.77
C GLY A 555 -27.73 1.90 -12.22
N TRP A 556 -28.04 2.88 -13.06
CA TRP A 556 -28.85 4.02 -12.71
C TRP A 556 -30.26 3.64 -12.28
N ASP A 557 -30.79 2.51 -12.72
CA ASP A 557 -32.09 1.95 -12.34
C ASP A 557 -32.16 1.52 -10.86
N GLY A 558 -31.00 1.41 -10.20
CA GLY A 558 -30.85 1.02 -8.80
C GLY A 558 -30.36 -0.41 -8.59
N THR A 559 -30.04 -1.15 -9.65
CA THR A 559 -29.43 -2.48 -9.56
C THR A 559 -27.95 -2.38 -9.27
N VAL A 560 -27.52 -2.95 -8.15
CA VAL A 560 -26.11 -3.05 -7.77
C VAL A 560 -25.66 -4.50 -7.91
N ARG A 561 -24.54 -4.73 -8.58
CA ARG A 561 -23.98 -6.06 -8.84
C ARG A 561 -22.56 -6.16 -8.30
N ALA A 562 -22.19 -7.34 -7.83
CA ALA A 562 -20.80 -7.70 -7.64
C ALA A 562 -20.40 -8.74 -8.69
N LEU A 563 -19.37 -8.42 -9.44
CA LEU A 563 -18.73 -9.32 -10.39
C LEU A 563 -17.40 -9.77 -9.82
N ARG A 564 -17.00 -11.00 -10.12
CA ARG A 564 -15.69 -11.51 -9.74
C ARG A 564 -14.64 -10.91 -10.68
N LEU A 565 -13.56 -10.36 -10.12
CA LEU A 565 -12.68 -9.47 -10.89
C LEU A 565 -11.87 -10.19 -11.97
N HIS A 566 -11.58 -11.48 -11.81
CA HIS A 566 -10.75 -12.22 -12.77
C HIS A 566 -11.48 -12.69 -14.04
N ASP A 567 -12.81 -12.88 -14.00
CA ASP A 567 -13.60 -13.51 -15.07
C ASP A 567 -14.95 -12.79 -15.36
N GLY A 568 -15.36 -11.82 -14.53
CA GLY A 568 -16.57 -11.05 -14.73
C GLY A 568 -17.85 -11.79 -14.34
N GLU A 569 -17.77 -12.96 -13.71
CA GLU A 569 -18.96 -13.72 -13.29
C GLU A 569 -19.74 -12.98 -12.20
N ASP A 570 -21.07 -12.93 -12.34
CA ASP A 570 -21.97 -12.44 -11.29
C ASP A 570 -21.79 -13.25 -9.99
N VAL A 571 -21.50 -12.56 -8.89
CA VAL A 571 -21.42 -13.14 -7.54
C VAL A 571 -22.73 -12.89 -6.80
N TRP A 572 -23.23 -11.66 -6.83
CA TRP A 572 -24.52 -11.29 -6.27
C TRP A 572 -25.07 -10.02 -6.93
N ALA A 573 -26.39 -9.84 -6.82
CA ALA A 573 -27.09 -8.62 -7.23
C ALA A 573 -28.06 -8.16 -6.14
N HIS A 574 -28.21 -6.86 -5.98
CA HIS A 574 -29.10 -6.23 -5.02
C HIS A 574 -29.85 -5.05 -5.66
N ARG A 575 -31.16 -4.99 -5.49
CA ARG A 575 -31.98 -3.89 -6.02
C ARG A 575 -32.27 -2.85 -4.94
N MET A 576 -31.80 -1.63 -5.16
CA MET A 576 -32.15 -0.46 -4.35
C MET A 576 -33.50 0.13 -4.77
N SER A 577 -34.13 0.89 -3.88
CA SER A 577 -35.26 1.74 -4.22
C SER A 577 -34.77 3.02 -4.89
N GLY A 578 -35.30 3.31 -6.08
CA GLY A 578 -34.93 4.48 -6.87
C GLY A 578 -33.54 4.39 -7.50
N ARG A 579 -33.14 5.49 -8.14
CA ARG A 579 -31.94 5.54 -8.97
C ARG A 579 -30.66 5.59 -8.14
N VAL A 580 -29.56 5.04 -8.65
CA VAL A 580 -28.26 5.07 -7.99
C VAL A 580 -27.26 5.88 -8.83
N THR A 581 -26.92 7.06 -8.32
CA THR A 581 -25.97 7.99 -8.93
C THR A 581 -24.72 8.15 -8.06
N ALA A 582 -24.86 7.93 -6.75
CA ALA A 582 -23.75 7.88 -5.80
C ALA A 582 -22.93 6.60 -6.03
N SER A 583 -21.60 6.72 -5.97
CA SER A 583 -20.72 5.55 -6.17
C SER A 583 -20.75 4.62 -4.96
N PRO A 584 -20.70 3.29 -5.15
CA PRO A 584 -20.54 2.34 -4.04
C PRO A 584 -19.26 2.60 -3.24
N VAL A 585 -19.33 2.45 -1.91
CA VAL A 585 -18.18 2.65 -1.02
C VAL A 585 -17.89 1.38 -0.24
N ILE A 586 -16.70 0.79 -0.44
CA ILE A 586 -16.31 -0.45 0.23
C ILE A 586 -15.53 -0.12 1.51
N SER A 587 -16.03 -0.57 2.65
CA SER A 587 -15.36 -0.37 3.93
C SER A 587 -15.71 -1.45 4.96
N ALA A 588 -14.71 -1.94 5.69
CA ALA A 588 -14.84 -2.94 6.74
C ALA A 588 -15.67 -4.19 6.34
N GLY A 589 -15.40 -4.73 5.16
CA GLY A 589 -16.09 -5.87 4.57
C GLY A 589 -17.52 -5.58 4.09
N LEU A 590 -17.91 -4.31 4.00
CA LEU A 590 -19.25 -3.88 3.62
C LEU A 590 -19.22 -2.97 2.39
N VAL A 591 -20.31 -2.97 1.64
CA VAL A 591 -20.60 -2.02 0.56
C VAL A 591 -21.67 -1.06 1.04
N PHE A 592 -21.31 0.21 1.23
CA PHE A 592 -22.24 1.30 1.55
C PHE A 592 -22.78 1.92 0.26
N LEU A 593 -24.10 2.07 0.20
CA LEU A 593 -24.84 2.53 -0.96
C LEU A 593 -25.86 3.59 -0.56
N ALA A 594 -26.16 4.50 -1.49
CA ALA A 594 -27.18 5.52 -1.34
C ALA A 594 -27.90 5.77 -2.67
N SER A 595 -29.21 6.04 -2.61
CA SER A 595 -30.06 6.26 -3.80
C SER A 595 -30.75 7.61 -3.83
N GLU A 596 -31.22 8.02 -5.01
CA GLU A 596 -31.98 9.24 -5.24
C GLU A 596 -33.38 9.21 -4.59
N SER A 597 -33.85 8.04 -4.14
CA SER A 597 -35.08 7.95 -3.34
C SER A 597 -34.84 8.12 -1.84
N GLY A 598 -33.58 8.25 -1.40
CA GLY A 598 -33.21 8.40 0.00
C GLY A 598 -32.94 7.08 0.72
N GLN A 599 -32.82 5.96 0.01
CA GLN A 599 -32.43 4.70 0.62
C GLN A 599 -30.92 4.67 0.87
N LEU A 600 -30.54 4.41 2.11
CA LEU A 600 -29.18 4.08 2.52
C LEU A 600 -29.12 2.58 2.81
N CYS A 601 -28.04 1.92 2.39
CA CYS A 601 -27.87 0.49 2.57
C CYS A 601 -26.41 0.13 2.86
N ALA A 602 -26.19 -0.90 3.67
CA ALA A 602 -24.90 -1.56 3.83
C ALA A 602 -25.06 -3.06 3.54
N LEU A 603 -24.34 -3.58 2.56
CA LEU A 603 -24.33 -4.98 2.16
C LEU A 603 -23.03 -5.65 2.60
N ASP A 604 -23.02 -6.94 2.92
CA ASP A 604 -21.78 -7.71 3.02
C ASP A 604 -21.16 -7.83 1.62
N VAL A 605 -19.89 -7.48 1.50
CA VAL A 605 -19.23 -7.43 0.20
C VAL A 605 -19.15 -8.79 -0.48
N ARG A 606 -19.16 -9.89 0.28
CA ARG A 606 -18.93 -11.24 -0.25
C ARG A 606 -20.19 -11.88 -0.85
N ASP A 607 -21.34 -11.62 -0.26
CA ASP A 607 -22.59 -12.31 -0.59
C ASP A 607 -23.79 -11.37 -0.85
N GLY A 608 -23.60 -10.06 -0.73
CA GLY A 608 -24.65 -9.06 -0.97
C GLY A 608 -25.74 -9.04 0.10
N THR A 609 -25.54 -9.74 1.23
CA THR A 609 -26.54 -9.77 2.31
C THR A 609 -26.70 -8.39 2.94
N VAL A 610 -27.94 -7.92 3.04
CA VAL A 610 -28.25 -6.63 3.68
C VAL A 610 -27.92 -6.71 5.16
N ARG A 611 -26.95 -5.90 5.61
CA ARG A 611 -26.55 -5.79 7.02
C ARG A 611 -27.21 -4.60 7.72
N TRP A 612 -27.60 -3.58 6.95
CA TRP A 612 -28.30 -2.41 7.43
C TRP A 612 -29.02 -1.69 6.28
N THR A 613 -30.18 -1.11 6.57
CA THR A 613 -30.87 -0.21 5.65
C THR A 613 -31.60 0.88 6.44
N GLN A 614 -31.72 2.05 5.83
CA GLN A 614 -32.40 3.21 6.36
C GLN A 614 -33.06 3.95 5.20
N GLN A 615 -34.33 4.32 5.35
CA GLN A 615 -35.06 5.12 4.37
C GLN A 615 -35.17 6.55 4.88
N GLU A 616 -34.61 7.48 4.13
CA GLU A 616 -34.68 8.92 4.39
C GLU A 616 -35.74 9.57 3.48
N THR A 617 -36.16 10.78 3.86
CA THR A 617 -37.13 11.56 3.07
C THR A 617 -36.50 12.28 1.88
N THR A 618 -35.19 12.50 1.93
CA THR A 618 -34.43 13.21 0.88
C THR A 618 -33.52 12.24 0.14
N GLY A 619 -33.41 12.39 -1.18
CA GLY A 619 -32.49 11.64 -2.03
C GLY A 619 -31.02 11.98 -1.85
N VAL A 620 -30.16 11.07 -2.33
CA VAL A 620 -28.70 11.20 -2.29
C VAL A 620 -28.12 10.95 -3.67
N GLN A 621 -27.36 11.92 -4.19
CA GLN A 621 -26.54 11.77 -5.40
C GLN A 621 -25.04 11.84 -5.11
N ALA A 622 -24.66 12.42 -3.96
CA ALA A 622 -23.26 12.50 -3.57
C ALA A 622 -22.75 11.16 -3.06
N THR A 623 -21.53 10.79 -3.45
CA THR A 623 -20.88 9.59 -2.93
C THR A 623 -20.66 9.73 -1.41
N PRO A 624 -21.17 8.80 -0.57
CA PRO A 624 -20.96 8.82 0.87
C PRO A 624 -19.49 8.65 1.29
N LEU A 625 -19.21 8.85 2.57
CA LEU A 625 -17.91 8.56 3.21
C LEU A 625 -18.11 7.58 4.36
N ALA A 626 -17.47 6.42 4.33
CA ALA A 626 -17.42 5.49 5.46
C ALA A 626 -16.02 5.55 6.10
N ALA A 627 -15.89 6.28 7.22
CA ALA A 627 -14.60 6.51 7.88
C ALA A 627 -14.75 6.76 9.39
N GLY A 628 -13.74 6.39 10.18
CA GLY A 628 -13.73 6.58 11.63
C GLY A 628 -14.96 6.02 12.36
N GLY A 629 -15.43 4.83 11.97
CA GLY A 629 -16.60 4.16 12.51
C GLY A 629 -17.93 4.87 12.21
N THR A 630 -17.94 5.82 11.27
CA THR A 630 -19.08 6.68 10.97
C THR A 630 -19.33 6.68 9.45
N LEU A 631 -20.61 6.66 9.06
CA LEU A 631 -21.04 6.88 7.68
C LEU A 631 -21.52 8.32 7.55
N TYR A 632 -20.88 9.11 6.70
CA TYR A 632 -21.26 10.49 6.40
C TYR A 632 -21.97 10.54 5.05
N VAL A 633 -23.12 11.19 5.00
CA VAL A 633 -23.98 11.26 3.81
C VAL A 633 -24.40 12.70 3.59
N ALA A 634 -24.17 13.21 2.38
CA ALA A 634 -24.66 14.52 1.96
C ALA A 634 -25.89 14.34 1.06
N PHE A 635 -27.00 14.94 1.47
CA PHE A 635 -28.30 14.84 0.82
C PHE A 635 -28.52 15.98 -0.17
N MET A 636 -29.39 15.74 -1.15
CA MET A 636 -29.70 16.71 -2.20
C MET A 636 -30.30 18.02 -1.67
N ASP A 637 -30.95 17.98 -0.51
CA ASP A 637 -31.50 19.17 0.19
C ASP A 637 -30.44 20.08 0.83
N GLY A 638 -29.16 19.75 0.69
CA GLY A 638 -28.08 20.50 1.31
C GLY A 638 -27.95 20.18 2.80
N THR A 639 -28.09 18.92 3.21
CA THR A 639 -27.76 18.48 4.58
C THR A 639 -26.62 17.47 4.57
N LEU A 640 -25.63 17.64 5.46
CA LEU A 640 -24.61 16.64 5.75
C LEU A 640 -24.98 15.95 7.06
N ARG A 641 -25.09 14.62 7.06
CA ARG A 641 -25.48 13.84 8.23
C ARG A 641 -24.46 12.75 8.52
N ALA A 642 -24.31 12.41 9.79
CA ALA A 642 -23.46 11.31 10.22
C ALA A 642 -24.28 10.22 10.89
N TYR A 643 -23.98 8.98 10.54
CA TYR A 643 -24.59 7.78 11.07
C TYR A 643 -23.53 6.94 11.77
N ARG A 644 -23.75 6.61 13.05
CA ARG A 644 -22.83 5.79 13.85
C ARG A 644 -23.61 4.69 14.54
N GLN A 645 -22.93 3.60 14.87
CA GLN A 645 -23.53 2.55 15.66
C GLN A 645 -24.02 3.10 17.00
N HIS A 646 -25.32 2.93 17.27
CA HIS A 646 -25.88 3.25 18.58
C HIS A 646 -25.70 2.06 19.52
N ASN A 647 -24.92 2.25 20.60
CA ASN A 647 -24.70 1.22 21.61
C ASN A 647 -25.64 1.52 22.80
N PRO A 648 -26.64 0.67 23.08
CA PRO A 648 -27.65 0.95 24.11
C PRO A 648 -27.11 0.96 25.56
N GLU A 649 -25.82 0.68 25.79
CA GLU A 649 -25.19 0.62 27.12
C GLU A 649 -24.37 1.88 27.51
N SER A 650 -24.56 3.02 26.85
CA SER A 650 -24.01 4.28 27.36
C SER A 650 -25.07 4.96 28.24
N PRO A 651 -24.97 4.94 29.59
CA PRO A 651 -25.91 5.65 30.44
C PRO A 651 -25.84 7.15 30.13
N GLY A 652 -27.01 7.73 29.86
CA GLY A 652 -27.16 9.13 29.50
C GLY A 652 -26.51 10.07 30.52
N SER A 653 -25.78 11.06 30.03
CA SER A 653 -25.64 12.32 30.77
C SER A 653 -26.87 13.15 30.42
N ALA A 654 -27.78 13.24 31.39
CA ALA A 654 -28.87 14.20 31.42
C ALA A 654 -28.35 15.63 31.60
#